data_AF-A0A433QJK0-F1
#
_entry.id   AF-A0A433QJK0-F1
#
_cell.length_a   1.000
_cell.length_b   1.000
_cell.length_c   1.000
_cell.angle_alpha   90.00
_cell.angle_beta   90.00
_cell.angle_gamma   90.00
#
_symmetry.space_group_name_H-M   'P 1'
#
loop_
_entity.id
_entity.type
_entity.pdbx_description
1 polymer ?
#
loop_
_entity_poly.entity_id
_entity_poly.type
_entity_poly.pdbx_seq_one_letter_code
_entity_poly.pdbx_strand_id
1 'polypeptide(L)'
;MVDVVDVVDVVDGWIGRLVVHLFLGWFFLSLGSDSDKSHLFFFCKPPPSTPSTSSSLSSTMILPEFDPESTSTADLKPTLDLLADLLISTTHLAVLQHLLEAEESASYWVPLSTDDPNPQSTALALLDAGAHKLVIPLTLLSQNPDAFADLPVDRLAVSTTLTDPQTAHHLDPVLQLVSAYLVTFPATDPADIHANLALNHLVSLGKTSLLPTGGARRVVVRLPNIVSTPDLVAQLDRAGLDLLVNASDLTTAKNEPEKLNLGAAYAASLTSDRPDGLFPTLVVDERDVALGLVYSSVESVTESLRTGQGVYQSRARGLWHKGATSGATQTLIRVAVDCDKDTLKFVVRQHGAGFCHLNTLTCFGHPRGLTALSRTLQGRKQSAPAGSYTARLFSDADLLRSKIMEEAGELCDAKSKEDVAWEAADLVYFALTKCVAAGVSIEDVERNLDRKARKISRRKGDAKPSKQEVAPKKEQDPTPAPIPVASRIQMQHHTHSTLTPAERSKLLLRPIIDSADIISRVSPIMADVRARGDAAVLDFTHKFDRVRLTSPVIRAPFTPEAMRLDLQTQHAIDQAYDNVWRFHDAQMDRTPLVVETMPGVTCTRFARPIERVGLYVPGGTAVLPSSALMLGIPAKVAGCREIVIATPPRPDGTVVPEVMYVAHKVGASCVVVAGGAQAVAAMAYGTESVPKVDKICGPGNQFVTTAKMIAQVGCHF
;
A
#
# COMPACT_ATOMS: atom_id res chain seq x y z
N MET A 1 -17.58 44.60 33.22
CA MET A 1 -19.02 44.94 33.22
C MET A 1 -19.48 44.69 31.79
N VAL A 2 -20.47 43.80 31.61
CA VAL A 2 -21.13 43.40 30.34
C VAL A 2 -20.27 42.46 29.44
N ASP A 3 -20.67 41.27 29.01
CA ASP A 3 -21.84 40.42 29.34
C ASP A 3 -21.53 38.94 29.06
N VAL A 4 -22.11 38.10 29.91
CA VAL A 4 -22.21 36.64 29.83
C VAL A 4 -23.55 36.33 29.20
N VAL A 5 -23.63 35.88 27.94
CA VAL A 5 -24.67 34.99 27.37
C VAL A 5 -24.17 34.45 26.02
N ASP A 6 -24.10 33.12 25.90
CA ASP A 6 -24.13 32.26 24.68
C ASP A 6 -23.23 31.00 24.79
N VAL A 7 -23.21 30.42 26.00
CA VAL A 7 -22.76 29.03 26.23
C VAL A 7 -23.97 28.24 26.76
N VAL A 8 -25.08 28.24 26.02
CA VAL A 8 -26.22 27.32 26.22
C VAL A 8 -26.89 27.02 24.87
N ASP A 9 -26.13 26.50 23.91
CA ASP A 9 -26.71 25.88 22.68
C ASP A 9 -25.89 24.71 22.11
N VAL A 10 -24.91 24.20 22.89
CA VAL A 10 -24.07 23.05 22.48
C VAL A 10 -24.42 21.77 23.25
N VAL A 11 -25.39 21.80 24.17
CA VAL A 11 -25.74 20.65 25.02
C VAL A 11 -27.08 19.98 24.66
N ASP A 12 -27.97 20.59 23.87
CA ASP A 12 -29.23 19.95 23.44
C ASP A 12 -29.19 19.28 22.05
N GLY A 13 -28.08 19.37 21.32
CA GLY A 13 -27.90 18.69 20.03
C GLY A 13 -27.43 17.23 20.11
N TRP A 14 -26.98 16.78 21.28
CA TRP A 14 -26.31 15.47 21.44
C TRP A 14 -27.16 14.38 22.10
N ILE A 15 -28.29 14.73 22.73
CA ILE A 15 -29.22 13.75 23.31
C ILE A 15 -30.36 13.39 22.35
N GLY A 16 -30.66 14.23 21.35
CA GLY A 16 -31.64 13.93 20.28
C GLY A 16 -31.14 13.03 19.15
N ARG A 17 -29.82 12.85 18.98
CA ARG A 17 -29.24 12.05 17.87
C ARG A 17 -28.87 10.61 18.25
N LEU A 18 -28.93 10.25 19.53
CA LEU A 18 -28.69 8.86 19.95
C LEU A 18 -29.97 8.00 19.97
N VAL A 19 -31.16 8.61 19.94
CA VAL A 19 -32.45 7.88 19.99
C VAL A 19 -33.03 7.62 18.58
N VAL A 20 -32.59 8.33 17.54
CA VAL A 20 -33.09 8.13 16.16
C VAL A 20 -32.29 7.07 15.37
N HIS A 21 -31.03 6.79 15.74
CA HIS A 21 -30.24 5.75 15.07
C HIS A 21 -30.37 4.33 15.66
N LEU A 22 -31.01 4.18 16.83
CA LEU A 22 -31.23 2.87 17.45
C LEU A 22 -32.63 2.27 17.23
N PHE A 23 -33.56 2.98 16.56
CA PHE A 23 -34.91 2.48 16.30
C PHE A 23 -35.25 2.16 14.83
N LEU A 24 -34.35 2.44 13.87
CA LEU A 24 -34.58 2.14 12.45
C LEU A 24 -33.97 0.81 11.96
N GLY A 25 -33.24 0.08 12.82
CA GLY A 25 -32.63 -1.21 12.49
C GLY A 25 -33.46 -2.45 12.87
N TRP A 26 -34.62 -2.28 13.51
CA TRP A 26 -35.40 -3.40 14.07
C TRP A 26 -36.85 -3.49 13.58
N PHE A 27 -37.26 -2.68 12.60
CA PHE A 27 -38.63 -2.69 12.06
C PHE A 27 -38.78 -3.27 10.64
N PHE A 28 -37.72 -3.84 10.05
CA PHE A 28 -37.78 -4.53 8.76
C PHE A 28 -37.41 -6.01 8.89
N LEU A 29 -38.20 -6.75 9.66
CA LEU A 29 -38.26 -8.23 9.60
C LEU A 29 -39.61 -8.72 10.14
N SER A 30 -40.69 -8.17 9.61
CA SER A 30 -41.99 -8.83 9.61
C SER A 30 -42.87 -8.17 8.55
N LEU A 31 -43.47 -8.98 7.67
CA LEU A 31 -44.31 -8.62 6.50
C LEU A 31 -43.47 -8.12 5.30
N GLY A 32 -43.54 -8.65 4.08
CA GLY A 32 -44.35 -9.68 3.44
C GLY A 32 -43.82 -9.78 2.00
N SER A 33 -44.17 -10.85 1.30
CA SER A 33 -43.87 -11.05 -0.12
C SER A 33 -44.38 -9.88 -0.97
N ASP A 34 -43.52 -9.22 -1.74
CA ASP A 34 -43.85 -8.74 -3.09
C ASP A 34 -42.60 -8.25 -3.86
N SER A 35 -42.70 -8.42 -5.17
CA SER A 35 -41.72 -8.26 -6.23
C SER A 35 -41.11 -6.85 -6.41
N ASP A 36 -39.94 -6.84 -7.08
CA ASP A 36 -39.28 -5.69 -7.72
C ASP A 36 -38.70 -4.58 -6.84
N LYS A 37 -37.52 -4.82 -6.24
CA LYS A 37 -36.49 -3.78 -6.00
C LYS A 37 -35.07 -4.37 -6.14
N SER A 38 -34.38 -3.96 -7.20
CA SER A 38 -32.96 -4.19 -7.40
C SER A 38 -32.14 -3.33 -6.43
N HIS A 39 -31.59 -3.97 -5.40
CA HIS A 39 -30.61 -3.36 -4.50
C HIS A 39 -29.22 -3.43 -5.14
N LEU A 40 -28.65 -2.27 -5.49
CA LEU A 40 -27.24 -2.13 -5.86
C LEU A 40 -26.37 -2.47 -4.63
N PHE A 41 -25.75 -3.63 -4.66
CA PHE A 41 -24.61 -3.96 -3.81
C PHE A 41 -23.39 -4.12 -4.72
N PHE A 42 -22.45 -3.16 -4.65
CA PHE A 42 -21.14 -3.29 -5.29
C PHE A 42 -20.28 -4.24 -4.43
N PHE A 43 -20.36 -5.53 -4.74
CA PHE A 43 -19.31 -6.50 -4.40
C PHE A 43 -18.73 -6.99 -5.72
N CYS A 44 -17.40 -6.99 -5.82
CA CYS A 44 -16.67 -7.70 -6.86
C CYS A 44 -17.18 -9.15 -6.85
N LYS A 45 -17.88 -9.55 -7.91
CA LYS A 45 -18.56 -10.84 -8.01
C LYS A 45 -17.48 -11.93 -8.12
N PRO A 46 -17.44 -12.97 -7.26
CA PRO A 46 -16.47 -14.04 -7.45
C PRO A 46 -16.85 -14.81 -8.74
N PRO A 47 -15.95 -14.94 -9.73
CA PRO A 47 -16.20 -15.79 -10.89
C PRO A 47 -16.12 -17.28 -10.49
N PRO A 48 -16.69 -18.19 -11.30
CA PRO A 48 -16.56 -19.62 -11.07
C PRO A 48 -15.08 -20.02 -11.13
N SER A 49 -14.55 -20.46 -10.00
CA SER A 49 -13.26 -21.16 -9.85
C SER A 49 -12.09 -20.61 -10.68
N THR A 50 -11.49 -19.49 -10.25
CA THR A 50 -10.03 -19.19 -10.36
C THR A 50 -9.71 -17.92 -9.56
N PRO A 51 -8.61 -17.83 -8.80
CA PRO A 51 -8.28 -16.64 -8.02
C PRO A 51 -7.73 -15.55 -8.94
N SER A 52 -8.46 -14.45 -9.11
CA SER A 52 -7.96 -13.21 -9.71
C SER A 52 -7.59 -12.22 -8.62
N THR A 53 -6.33 -11.79 -8.63
CA THR A 53 -5.80 -10.74 -7.73
C THR A 53 -4.96 -9.80 -8.58
N SER A 54 -5.48 -8.63 -8.91
CA SER A 54 -4.76 -7.63 -9.71
C SER A 54 -4.64 -6.31 -8.96
N SER A 55 -3.42 -5.90 -8.67
CA SER A 55 -3.09 -4.52 -8.34
C SER A 55 -1.98 -4.04 -9.29
N SER A 56 -2.32 -3.81 -10.55
CA SER A 56 -1.56 -2.92 -11.43
C SER A 56 -2.56 -1.99 -12.13
N LEU A 57 -2.47 -0.69 -11.84
CA LEU A 57 -3.33 0.39 -12.37
C LEU A 57 -3.07 0.70 -13.87
N SER A 58 -2.75 -0.32 -14.68
CA SER A 58 -2.73 -0.21 -16.14
C SER A 58 -3.40 -1.43 -16.76
N SER A 59 -4.64 -1.22 -17.14
CA SER A 59 -5.57 -2.13 -17.80
C SER A 59 -5.79 -1.65 -19.24
N THR A 60 -4.73 -1.54 -20.04
CA THR A 60 -4.86 -1.16 -21.45
C THR A 60 -4.81 -2.40 -22.34
N MET A 61 -5.95 -2.77 -22.93
CA MET A 61 -6.09 -3.90 -23.88
C MET A 61 -5.35 -3.70 -25.19
N ILE A 62 -4.94 -2.47 -25.45
CA ILE A 62 -4.09 -2.09 -26.57
C ILE A 62 -2.86 -1.38 -26.00
N LEU A 63 -1.71 -1.65 -26.58
CA LEU A 63 -0.50 -0.86 -26.40
C LEU A 63 -0.22 -0.17 -27.74
N PRO A 64 -0.48 1.14 -27.89
CA PRO A 64 -0.13 1.83 -29.12
C PRO A 64 1.39 1.99 -29.21
N GLU A 65 1.94 1.80 -30.40
CA GLU A 65 3.33 2.11 -30.73
C GLU A 65 3.40 3.43 -31.49
N PHE A 66 4.07 4.42 -30.91
CA PHE A 66 4.18 5.77 -31.45
C PHE A 66 5.63 6.09 -31.81
N ASP A 67 5.79 6.70 -32.99
CA ASP A 67 7.06 7.23 -33.46
C ASP A 67 7.08 8.76 -33.26
N PRO A 68 7.87 9.28 -32.31
CA PRO A 68 7.95 10.72 -32.06
C PRO A 68 8.58 11.50 -33.22
N GLU A 69 9.25 10.84 -34.15
CA GLU A 69 9.89 11.46 -35.30
C GLU A 69 8.95 11.50 -36.53
N SER A 70 7.81 10.80 -36.45
CA SER A 70 6.82 10.73 -37.52
C SER A 70 5.81 11.88 -37.47
N THR A 71 5.74 12.66 -38.55
CA THR A 71 4.76 13.75 -38.69
C THR A 71 3.34 13.26 -38.96
N SER A 72 3.16 12.02 -39.45
CA SER A 72 1.84 11.50 -39.84
C SER A 72 0.97 11.08 -38.67
N THR A 73 1.55 10.95 -37.47
CA THR A 73 0.84 10.53 -36.25
C THR A 73 0.88 11.58 -35.14
N ALA A 74 1.48 12.75 -35.40
CA ALA A 74 1.62 13.84 -34.43
C ALA A 74 0.27 14.32 -33.88
N ASP A 75 -0.77 14.38 -34.71
CA ASP A 75 -2.11 14.82 -34.30
C ASP A 75 -2.83 13.80 -33.37
N LEU A 76 -2.42 12.53 -33.39
CA LEU A 76 -2.96 11.49 -32.50
C LEU A 76 -2.31 11.52 -31.12
N LYS A 77 -1.11 12.07 -31.00
CA LYS A 77 -0.30 12.04 -29.77
C LYS A 77 -1.07 12.53 -28.53
N PRO A 78 -1.80 13.67 -28.54
CA PRO A 78 -2.56 14.11 -27.37
C PRO A 78 -3.66 13.12 -26.95
N THR A 79 -4.22 12.37 -27.89
CA THR A 79 -5.24 11.36 -27.58
C THR A 79 -4.60 10.08 -27.05
N LEU A 80 -3.47 9.66 -27.61
CA LEU A 80 -2.72 8.50 -27.13
C LEU A 80 -2.26 8.70 -25.67
N ASP A 81 -1.92 9.93 -25.29
CA ASP A 81 -1.52 10.27 -23.92
C ASP A 81 -2.65 10.16 -22.88
N LEU A 82 -3.90 10.10 -23.34
CA LEU A 82 -5.06 9.84 -22.46
C LEU A 82 -5.11 8.37 -22.03
N LEU A 83 -4.42 7.49 -22.76
CA LEU A 83 -4.25 6.08 -22.40
C LEU A 83 -3.08 5.93 -21.43
N ALA A 84 -3.11 4.87 -20.62
CA ALA A 84 -2.14 4.70 -19.55
C ALA A 84 -0.70 4.49 -20.06
N ASP A 85 -0.51 3.62 -21.05
CA ASP A 85 0.80 3.18 -21.55
C ASP A 85 0.95 3.41 -23.06
N LEU A 86 2.14 3.85 -23.48
CA LEU A 86 2.51 4.05 -24.88
C LEU A 86 3.90 3.47 -25.16
N LEU A 87 4.04 2.61 -26.17
CA LEU A 87 5.34 2.14 -26.64
C LEU A 87 5.95 3.18 -27.60
N ILE A 88 7.20 3.54 -27.36
CA ILE A 88 7.96 4.40 -28.28
C ILE A 88 8.76 3.51 -29.24
N SER A 89 8.70 3.77 -30.55
CA SER A 89 9.39 2.93 -31.54
C SER A 89 10.89 3.25 -31.69
N THR A 90 11.32 4.47 -31.37
CA THR A 90 12.71 4.91 -31.53
C THR A 90 13.62 4.41 -30.40
N THR A 91 14.87 4.06 -30.73
CA THR A 91 15.96 3.79 -29.77
C THR A 91 16.94 4.96 -29.67
N HIS A 92 16.66 6.10 -30.32
CA HIS A 92 17.54 7.27 -30.31
C HIS A 92 17.52 7.96 -28.94
N LEU A 93 18.60 7.77 -28.16
CA LEU A 93 18.69 8.22 -26.76
C LEU A 93 18.38 9.72 -26.56
N ALA A 94 18.83 10.59 -27.47
CA ALA A 94 18.57 12.02 -27.36
C ALA A 94 17.09 12.38 -27.54
N VAL A 95 16.40 11.72 -28.48
CA VAL A 95 14.96 11.89 -28.71
C VAL A 95 14.18 11.38 -27.50
N LEU A 96 14.56 10.21 -26.99
CA LEU A 96 13.94 9.60 -25.81
C LEU A 96 14.10 10.47 -24.56
N GLN A 97 15.31 10.97 -24.29
CA GLN A 97 15.56 11.87 -23.15
C GLN A 97 14.72 13.13 -23.26
N HIS A 98 14.67 13.75 -24.44
CA HIS A 98 13.87 14.95 -24.64
C HIS A 98 12.38 14.68 -24.39
N LEU A 99 11.84 13.58 -24.93
CA LEU A 99 10.44 13.18 -24.75
C LEU A 99 10.10 12.92 -23.27
N LEU A 100 10.94 12.18 -22.56
CA LEU A 100 10.75 11.85 -21.15
C LEU A 100 10.84 13.08 -20.24
N GLU A 101 11.65 14.07 -20.62
CA GLU A 101 11.77 15.33 -19.89
C GLU A 101 10.61 16.29 -20.18
N ALA A 102 10.08 16.28 -21.41
CA ALA A 102 9.13 17.23 -21.95
C ALA A 102 7.65 17.00 -21.57
N GLU A 103 7.20 15.78 -21.26
CA GLU A 103 5.75 15.49 -21.17
C GLU A 103 5.27 14.72 -19.92
N GLU A 104 3.98 14.95 -19.59
CA GLU A 104 3.47 14.97 -18.21
C GLU A 104 2.26 14.05 -17.90
N SER A 105 1.82 13.16 -18.81
CA SER A 105 0.66 12.28 -18.54
C SER A 105 0.82 10.81 -18.93
N ALA A 106 1.47 10.49 -20.05
CA ALA A 106 1.60 9.12 -20.54
C ALA A 106 2.72 8.32 -19.84
N SER A 107 2.52 7.02 -19.69
CA SER A 107 3.56 6.10 -19.21
C SER A 107 4.29 5.49 -20.39
N TYR A 108 5.49 5.99 -20.69
CA TYR A 108 6.25 5.53 -21.85
C TYR A 108 6.98 4.21 -21.63
N TRP A 109 6.78 3.27 -22.55
CA TRP A 109 7.57 2.05 -22.68
C TRP A 109 8.64 2.32 -23.73
N VAL A 110 9.91 2.12 -23.37
CA VAL A 110 11.04 2.58 -24.18
C VAL A 110 11.94 1.40 -24.53
N PRO A 111 12.21 1.14 -25.83
CA PRO A 111 13.06 0.04 -26.25
C PRO A 111 14.54 0.32 -26.02
N LEU A 112 15.28 -0.72 -25.64
CA LEU A 112 16.75 -0.72 -25.71
C LEU A 112 17.21 -1.26 -27.06
N SER A 113 18.27 -0.66 -27.60
CA SER A 113 18.93 -1.17 -28.79
C SER A 113 19.61 -2.51 -28.50
N THR A 114 19.52 -3.47 -29.43
CA THR A 114 20.25 -4.75 -29.35
C THR A 114 21.76 -4.56 -29.35
N ASP A 115 22.24 -3.49 -30.00
CA ASP A 115 23.67 -3.20 -30.21
C ASP A 115 24.20 -2.16 -29.21
N ASP A 116 23.50 -1.94 -28.09
CA ASP A 116 23.93 -0.98 -27.08
C ASP A 116 25.27 -1.41 -26.45
N PRO A 117 26.34 -0.59 -26.55
CA PRO A 117 27.65 -0.95 -26.01
C PRO A 117 27.69 -0.94 -24.48
N ASN A 118 26.73 -0.31 -23.80
CA ASN A 118 26.63 -0.26 -22.34
C ASN A 118 25.16 -0.27 -21.88
N PRO A 119 24.47 -1.42 -22.01
CA PRO A 119 23.03 -1.52 -21.83
C PRO A 119 22.58 -1.19 -20.40
N GLN A 120 23.41 -1.49 -19.39
CA GLN A 120 23.11 -1.15 -18.00
C GLN A 120 23.06 0.38 -17.79
N SER A 121 24.04 1.10 -18.33
CA SER A 121 24.11 2.56 -18.18
C SER A 121 22.97 3.27 -18.91
N THR A 122 22.65 2.83 -20.13
CA THR A 122 21.55 3.37 -20.92
C THR A 122 20.20 3.10 -20.26
N ALA A 123 20.00 1.87 -19.74
CA ALA A 123 18.82 1.52 -18.98
C ALA A 123 18.59 2.44 -17.77
N LEU A 124 19.64 2.66 -16.95
CA LEU A 124 19.57 3.57 -15.81
C LEU A 124 19.26 5.01 -16.24
N ALA A 125 19.91 5.51 -17.28
CA ALA A 125 19.70 6.87 -17.78
C ALA A 125 18.26 7.09 -18.24
N LEU A 126 17.68 6.15 -18.99
CA LEU A 126 16.29 6.23 -19.47
C LEU A 126 15.28 6.12 -18.31
N LEU A 127 15.51 5.22 -17.35
CA LEU A 127 14.64 5.09 -16.17
C LEU A 127 14.68 6.34 -15.28
N ASP A 128 15.83 7.01 -15.17
CA ASP A 128 16.01 8.28 -14.44
C ASP A 128 15.44 9.50 -15.16
N ALA A 129 15.45 9.47 -16.49
CA ALA A 129 14.80 10.47 -17.33
C ALA A 129 13.27 10.39 -17.22
N GLY A 130 12.72 9.20 -16.92
CA GLY A 130 11.31 9.02 -16.58
C GLY A 130 10.60 7.89 -17.30
N ALA A 131 11.30 7.04 -18.06
CA ALA A 131 10.70 5.92 -18.80
C ALA A 131 9.90 5.02 -17.85
N HIS A 132 8.62 4.80 -18.08
CA HIS A 132 7.82 3.96 -17.18
C HIS A 132 8.32 2.51 -17.19
N LYS A 133 8.55 1.97 -18.38
CA LYS A 133 9.05 0.61 -18.59
C LYS A 133 10.15 0.58 -19.65
N LEU A 134 11.17 -0.26 -19.48
CA LEU A 134 12.14 -0.57 -20.52
C LEU A 134 11.75 -1.86 -21.24
N VAL A 135 11.78 -1.84 -22.56
CA VAL A 135 11.57 -3.02 -23.40
C VAL A 135 12.94 -3.53 -23.85
N ILE A 136 13.34 -4.68 -23.31
CA ILE A 136 14.66 -5.26 -23.54
C ILE A 136 14.53 -6.41 -24.54
N PRO A 137 15.27 -6.41 -25.66
CA PRO A 137 15.32 -7.57 -26.55
C PRO A 137 15.74 -8.84 -25.80
N LEU A 138 15.06 -9.97 -26.05
CA LEU A 138 15.35 -11.24 -25.36
C LEU A 138 16.81 -11.68 -25.51
N THR A 139 17.41 -11.43 -26.67
CA THR A 139 18.82 -11.70 -26.94
C THR A 139 19.74 -10.92 -26.00
N LEU A 140 19.50 -9.61 -25.85
CA LEU A 140 20.28 -8.72 -24.99
C LEU A 140 20.14 -9.11 -23.51
N LEU A 141 18.92 -9.41 -23.08
CA LEU A 141 18.62 -9.82 -21.71
C LEU A 141 19.26 -11.16 -21.36
N SER A 142 19.25 -12.12 -22.29
CA SER A 142 19.85 -13.45 -22.08
C SER A 142 21.38 -13.42 -22.05
N GLN A 143 22.00 -12.50 -22.80
CA GLN A 143 23.45 -12.32 -22.79
C GLN A 143 23.96 -11.54 -21.56
N ASN A 144 23.10 -10.71 -20.96
CA ASN A 144 23.49 -9.81 -19.87
C ASN A 144 22.47 -9.83 -18.70
N PRO A 145 22.11 -10.99 -18.12
CA PRO A 145 21.07 -11.07 -17.10
C PRO A 145 21.42 -10.24 -15.84
N ASP A 146 22.68 -10.26 -15.43
CA ASP A 146 23.17 -9.52 -14.26
C ASP A 146 23.10 -7.99 -14.45
N ALA A 147 23.16 -7.50 -15.69
CA ALA A 147 23.07 -6.07 -15.98
C ALA A 147 21.70 -5.48 -15.63
N PHE A 148 20.66 -6.32 -15.60
CA PHE A 148 19.28 -5.90 -15.35
C PHE A 148 18.73 -6.43 -14.02
N ALA A 149 19.43 -7.33 -13.33
CA ALA A 149 18.98 -7.97 -12.09
C ALA A 149 18.68 -7.00 -10.94
N ASP A 150 19.44 -5.89 -10.86
CA ASP A 150 19.27 -4.86 -9.83
C ASP A 150 18.18 -3.82 -10.17
N LEU A 151 17.55 -3.91 -11.35
CA LEU A 151 16.51 -2.98 -11.77
C LEU A 151 15.11 -3.44 -11.30
N PRO A 152 14.16 -2.51 -11.07
CA PRO A 152 12.82 -2.87 -10.64
C PRO A 152 12.07 -3.71 -11.69
N VAL A 153 11.67 -4.94 -11.34
CA VAL A 153 10.98 -5.91 -12.22
C VAL A 153 9.71 -5.32 -12.85
N ASP A 154 8.96 -4.50 -12.10
CA ASP A 154 7.76 -3.79 -12.56
C ASP A 154 8.03 -2.77 -13.66
N ARG A 155 9.29 -2.40 -13.88
CA ARG A 155 9.74 -1.46 -14.91
C ARG A 155 10.51 -2.13 -16.05
N LEU A 156 10.56 -3.45 -16.09
CA LEU A 156 11.16 -4.20 -17.18
C LEU A 156 10.12 -4.99 -17.98
N ALA A 157 10.27 -4.97 -19.30
CA ALA A 157 9.61 -5.83 -20.26
C ALA A 157 10.66 -6.50 -21.14
N VAL A 158 10.31 -7.65 -21.72
CA VAL A 158 11.14 -8.31 -22.73
C VAL A 158 10.42 -8.34 -24.08
N SER A 159 11.14 -8.11 -25.18
CA SER A 159 10.61 -8.28 -26.53
C SER A 159 11.22 -9.50 -27.23
N THR A 160 10.38 -10.24 -27.96
CA THR A 160 10.81 -11.41 -28.74
C THR A 160 9.89 -11.65 -29.93
N THR A 161 10.34 -12.46 -30.89
CA THR A 161 9.54 -12.94 -32.02
C THR A 161 9.37 -14.45 -31.90
N LEU A 162 8.14 -14.93 -31.94
CA LEU A 162 7.84 -16.37 -31.94
C LEU A 162 7.89 -16.89 -33.38
N THR A 163 9.04 -17.41 -33.79
CA THR A 163 9.21 -18.15 -35.05
C THR A 163 9.33 -19.66 -34.85
N ASP A 164 9.65 -20.13 -33.63
CA ASP A 164 9.79 -21.54 -33.25
C ASP A 164 8.98 -21.84 -31.97
N PRO A 165 8.15 -22.90 -31.93
CA PRO A 165 7.46 -23.37 -30.72
C PRO A 165 8.37 -23.54 -29.49
N GLN A 166 9.66 -23.84 -29.68
CA GLN A 166 10.62 -24.03 -28.57
C GLN A 166 11.06 -22.71 -27.90
N THR A 167 10.84 -21.56 -28.52
CA THR A 167 11.20 -20.25 -27.94
C THR A 167 10.54 -20.03 -26.56
N ALA A 168 9.39 -20.66 -26.29
CA ALA A 168 8.71 -20.60 -25.00
C ALA A 168 9.57 -21.13 -23.83
N HIS A 169 10.32 -22.21 -24.04
CA HIS A 169 11.15 -22.83 -23.01
C HIS A 169 12.38 -22.00 -22.65
N HIS A 170 12.88 -21.18 -23.60
CA HIS A 170 13.99 -20.26 -23.36
C HIS A 170 13.61 -19.06 -22.49
N LEU A 171 12.32 -18.82 -22.30
CA LEU A 171 11.85 -17.68 -21.53
C LEU A 171 11.96 -17.96 -20.01
N ASP A 172 11.67 -19.17 -19.52
CA ASP A 172 11.43 -19.48 -18.10
C ASP A 172 12.44 -18.88 -17.09
N PRO A 173 13.78 -18.92 -17.32
CA PRO A 173 14.75 -18.33 -16.39
C PRO A 173 14.66 -16.80 -16.28
N VAL A 174 14.25 -16.15 -17.37
CA VAL A 174 14.22 -14.69 -17.55
C VAL A 174 12.83 -14.12 -17.29
N LEU A 175 11.78 -14.93 -17.40
CA LEU A 175 10.38 -14.54 -17.19
C LEU A 175 10.12 -13.96 -15.79
N GLN A 176 10.91 -14.34 -14.78
CA GLN A 176 10.77 -13.81 -13.43
C GLN A 176 11.32 -12.39 -13.27
N LEU A 177 12.24 -11.97 -14.15
CA LEU A 177 12.93 -10.67 -14.08
C LEU A 177 12.12 -9.52 -14.70
N VAL A 178 11.02 -9.83 -15.39
CA VAL A 178 10.20 -8.82 -16.09
C VAL A 178 8.73 -8.90 -15.69
N SER A 179 8.02 -7.79 -15.94
CA SER A 179 6.60 -7.64 -15.66
C SER A 179 5.72 -7.65 -16.92
N ALA A 180 6.32 -7.61 -18.11
CA ALA A 180 5.59 -7.72 -19.37
C ALA A 180 6.40 -8.42 -20.47
N TYR A 181 5.68 -9.05 -21.39
CA TYR A 181 6.22 -9.78 -22.54
C TYR A 181 5.65 -9.17 -23.82
N LEU A 182 6.49 -8.61 -24.68
CA LEU A 182 6.10 -8.12 -26.00
C LEU A 182 6.48 -9.18 -27.03
N VAL A 183 5.48 -9.78 -27.65
CA VAL A 183 5.65 -10.95 -28.51
C VAL A 183 5.18 -10.62 -29.92
N THR A 184 6.10 -10.61 -30.88
CA THR A 184 5.72 -10.57 -32.29
C THR A 184 5.39 -11.99 -32.75
N PHE A 185 4.14 -12.21 -33.17
CA PHE A 185 3.66 -13.50 -33.63
C PHE A 185 3.07 -13.34 -35.05
N PRO A 186 3.78 -13.80 -36.10
CA PRO A 186 3.38 -13.60 -37.50
C PRO A 186 2.27 -14.58 -37.94
N ALA A 187 1.24 -14.77 -37.12
CA ALA A 187 0.06 -15.57 -37.47
C ALA A 187 -0.68 -14.97 -38.66
N THR A 188 -1.25 -15.84 -39.49
CA THR A 188 -2.09 -15.46 -40.63
C THR A 188 -3.58 -15.68 -40.33
N ASP A 189 -3.91 -16.54 -39.37
CA ASP A 189 -5.28 -16.80 -38.91
C ASP A 189 -5.38 -16.44 -37.41
N PRO A 190 -6.36 -15.63 -36.98
CA PRO A 190 -6.64 -15.39 -35.57
C PRO A 190 -6.80 -16.68 -34.72
N ALA A 191 -7.26 -17.78 -35.31
CA ALA A 191 -7.39 -19.07 -34.62
C ALA A 191 -6.04 -19.62 -34.12
N ASP A 192 -4.94 -19.31 -34.82
CA ASP A 192 -3.58 -19.77 -34.46
C ASP A 192 -3.11 -19.19 -33.11
N ILE A 193 -3.66 -18.04 -32.72
CA ILE A 193 -3.30 -17.34 -31.48
C ILE A 193 -3.71 -18.20 -30.26
N HIS A 194 -4.92 -18.74 -30.28
CA HIS A 194 -5.42 -19.58 -29.19
C HIS A 194 -4.77 -20.97 -29.16
N ALA A 195 -4.36 -21.48 -30.34
CA ALA A 195 -3.68 -22.77 -30.46
C ALA A 195 -2.19 -22.70 -30.04
N ASN A 196 -1.60 -21.50 -29.95
CA ASN A 196 -0.18 -21.35 -29.67
C ASN A 196 0.17 -21.67 -28.20
N LEU A 197 0.90 -22.76 -28.00
CA LEU A 197 1.32 -23.22 -26.67
C LEU A 197 2.23 -22.22 -25.94
N ALA A 198 3.08 -21.47 -26.65
CA ALA A 198 3.98 -20.49 -26.06
C ALA A 198 3.21 -19.30 -25.47
N LEU A 199 2.25 -18.75 -26.23
CA LEU A 199 1.38 -17.68 -25.75
C LEU A 199 0.53 -18.14 -24.55
N ASN A 200 -0.03 -19.34 -24.62
CA ASN A 200 -0.80 -19.92 -23.51
C ASN A 200 0.05 -20.11 -22.24
N HIS A 201 1.32 -20.52 -22.39
CA HIS A 201 2.26 -20.61 -21.27
C HIS A 201 2.53 -19.25 -20.62
N LEU A 202 2.80 -18.21 -21.42
CA LEU A 202 3.03 -16.85 -20.93
C LEU A 202 1.81 -16.28 -20.18
N VAL A 203 0.61 -16.49 -20.73
CA VAL A 203 -0.64 -16.10 -20.07
C VAL A 203 -0.81 -16.86 -18.74
N SER A 204 -0.52 -18.15 -18.72
CA SER A 204 -0.59 -18.99 -17.50
C SER A 204 0.37 -18.48 -16.41
N LEU A 205 1.60 -18.11 -16.77
CA LEU A 205 2.57 -17.50 -15.85
C LEU A 205 2.08 -16.16 -15.30
N GLY A 206 1.46 -15.33 -16.14
CA GLY A 206 0.84 -14.08 -15.71
C GLY A 206 -0.28 -14.26 -14.69
N LYS A 207 -1.03 -15.38 -14.76
CA LYS A 207 -2.11 -15.73 -13.82
C LYS A 207 -1.62 -16.37 -12.52
N THR A 208 -0.49 -17.08 -12.55
CA THR A 208 -0.02 -17.89 -11.41
C THR A 208 1.03 -17.20 -10.54
N SER A 209 1.65 -16.12 -11.03
CA SER A 209 2.70 -15.39 -10.29
C SER A 209 2.44 -13.89 -10.29
N LEU A 210 2.08 -13.36 -9.12
CA LEU A 210 1.97 -11.92 -8.90
C LEU A 210 3.35 -11.26 -8.83
N LEU A 211 3.41 -10.01 -9.26
CA LEU A 211 4.59 -9.18 -9.10
C LEU A 211 4.82 -8.85 -7.61
N PRO A 212 6.08 -8.66 -7.18
CA PRO A 212 6.40 -8.26 -5.80
C PRO A 212 5.72 -6.95 -5.35
N THR A 213 5.44 -6.05 -6.30
CA THR A 213 4.73 -4.78 -6.11
C THR A 213 3.21 -4.90 -6.24
N GLY A 214 2.71 -6.12 -6.48
CA GLY A 214 1.32 -6.41 -6.82
C GLY A 214 1.03 -6.25 -8.32
N GLY A 215 -0.02 -6.94 -8.79
CA GLY A 215 -0.38 -6.96 -10.22
C GLY A 215 0.06 -8.23 -10.95
N ALA A 216 -0.56 -8.48 -12.11
CA ALA A 216 -0.27 -9.60 -12.99
C ALA A 216 0.73 -9.19 -14.07
N ARG A 217 1.46 -10.16 -14.61
CA ARG A 217 2.33 -9.91 -15.77
C ARG A 217 1.49 -9.75 -17.03
N ARG A 218 1.87 -8.80 -17.88
CA ARG A 218 1.18 -8.52 -19.14
C ARG A 218 1.80 -9.28 -20.30
N VAL A 219 0.96 -9.81 -21.19
CA VAL A 219 1.39 -10.41 -22.45
C VAL A 219 0.83 -9.55 -23.57
N VAL A 220 1.70 -8.86 -24.29
CA VAL A 220 1.36 -7.96 -25.37
C VAL A 220 1.79 -8.62 -26.69
N VAL A 221 0.86 -8.77 -27.64
CA VAL A 221 1.12 -9.43 -28.92
C VAL A 221 1.09 -8.47 -30.09
N ARG A 222 2.06 -8.57 -31.00
CA ARG A 222 2.03 -7.92 -32.31
C ARG A 222 1.68 -8.96 -33.37
N LEU A 223 0.67 -8.66 -34.19
CA LEU A 223 0.16 -9.56 -35.22
C LEU A 223 0.30 -8.89 -36.61
N PRO A 224 1.48 -8.93 -37.24
CA PRO A 224 1.76 -8.15 -38.45
C PRO A 224 0.92 -8.53 -39.68
N ASN A 225 0.38 -9.76 -39.73
CA ASN A 225 -0.39 -10.25 -40.88
C ASN A 225 -1.91 -10.31 -40.62
N ILE A 226 -2.39 -9.79 -39.48
CA ILE A 226 -3.80 -9.78 -39.11
C ILE A 226 -4.28 -8.34 -38.96
N VAL A 227 -5.39 -8.01 -39.61
CA VAL A 227 -6.01 -6.69 -39.50
C VAL A 227 -6.53 -6.48 -38.09
N SER A 228 -6.13 -5.36 -37.47
CA SER A 228 -6.55 -5.00 -36.12
C SER A 228 -7.99 -4.48 -36.14
N THR A 229 -8.89 -5.15 -35.42
CA THR A 229 -10.31 -4.79 -35.31
C THR A 229 -10.76 -4.75 -33.84
N PRO A 230 -11.84 -4.04 -33.49
CA PRO A 230 -12.38 -4.06 -32.13
C PRO A 230 -12.72 -5.48 -31.64
N ASP A 231 -13.24 -6.33 -32.54
CA ASP A 231 -13.55 -7.72 -32.22
C ASP A 231 -12.31 -8.54 -31.90
N LEU A 232 -11.21 -8.33 -32.63
CA LEU A 232 -9.92 -8.96 -32.33
C LEU A 232 -9.40 -8.52 -30.95
N VAL A 233 -9.49 -7.22 -30.64
CA VAL A 233 -9.11 -6.70 -29.32
C VAL A 233 -9.91 -7.40 -28.21
N ALA A 234 -11.22 -7.51 -28.36
CA ALA A 234 -12.08 -8.20 -27.39
C ALA A 234 -11.77 -9.71 -27.27
N GLN A 235 -11.41 -10.37 -28.38
CA GLN A 235 -11.02 -11.79 -28.37
C GLN A 235 -9.70 -12.02 -27.63
N LEU A 236 -8.68 -11.20 -27.91
CA LEU A 236 -7.39 -11.24 -27.24
C LEU A 236 -7.51 -10.94 -25.75
N ASP A 237 -8.33 -9.95 -25.40
CA ASP A 237 -8.58 -9.58 -24.02
C ASP A 237 -9.13 -10.73 -23.19
N ARG A 238 -10.10 -11.49 -23.74
CA ARG A 238 -10.64 -12.71 -23.12
C ARG A 238 -9.59 -13.81 -22.97
N ALA A 239 -8.58 -13.83 -23.83
CA ALA A 239 -7.43 -14.73 -23.72
C ALA A 239 -6.37 -14.25 -22.72
N GLY A 240 -6.47 -13.03 -22.19
CA GLY A 240 -5.45 -12.41 -21.33
C GLY A 240 -4.26 -11.85 -22.11
N LEU A 241 -4.49 -11.43 -23.35
CA LEU A 241 -3.51 -10.85 -24.26
C LEU A 241 -3.89 -9.39 -24.58
N ASP A 242 -2.92 -8.49 -24.59
CA ASP A 242 -3.08 -7.12 -25.09
C ASP A 242 -2.56 -7.03 -26.53
N LEU A 243 -3.17 -6.18 -27.36
CA LEU A 243 -2.75 -5.99 -28.76
C LEU A 243 -1.78 -4.80 -28.92
N LEU A 244 -0.61 -5.04 -29.51
CA LEU A 244 0.31 -3.98 -29.95
C LEU A 244 -0.10 -3.48 -31.34
N VAL A 245 -0.42 -2.19 -31.45
CA VAL A 245 -0.90 -1.57 -32.71
C VAL A 245 -0.06 -0.34 -33.03
N ASN A 246 0.36 -0.16 -34.28
CA ASN A 246 1.07 1.06 -34.68
C ASN A 246 0.12 2.26 -34.66
N ALA A 247 0.62 3.43 -34.24
CA ALA A 247 -0.15 4.67 -34.26
C ALA A 247 -0.65 5.06 -35.66
N SER A 248 0.05 4.64 -36.73
CA SER A 248 -0.39 4.84 -38.12
C SER A 248 -1.71 4.15 -38.45
N ASP A 249 -1.99 3.04 -37.77
CA ASP A 249 -3.15 2.17 -38.00
C ASP A 249 -4.33 2.55 -37.09
N LEU A 250 -4.16 3.58 -36.25
CA LEU A 250 -5.16 4.08 -35.31
C LEU A 250 -5.80 5.37 -35.83
N THR A 251 -7.05 5.60 -35.41
CA THR A 251 -7.78 6.84 -35.70
C THR A 251 -8.71 7.23 -34.57
N THR A 252 -9.01 8.52 -34.46
CA THR A 252 -10.09 9.05 -33.61
C THR A 252 -11.26 9.57 -34.45
N ALA A 253 -11.11 9.61 -35.78
CA ALA A 253 -12.13 10.08 -36.69
C ALA A 253 -13.29 9.08 -36.77
N LYS A 254 -14.49 9.61 -37.07
CA LYS A 254 -15.71 8.80 -37.24
C LYS A 254 -15.75 8.08 -38.60
N ASN A 255 -15.00 8.57 -39.59
CA ASN A 255 -15.13 8.17 -41.00
C ASN A 255 -13.80 7.67 -41.61
N GLU A 256 -13.09 6.78 -40.90
CA GLU A 256 -11.86 6.13 -41.40
C GLU A 256 -11.92 4.61 -41.12
N PRO A 257 -12.72 3.85 -41.89
CA PRO A 257 -12.98 2.44 -41.60
C PRO A 257 -11.77 1.52 -41.81
N GLU A 258 -10.75 1.98 -42.54
CA GLU A 258 -9.51 1.24 -42.79
C GLU A 258 -8.57 1.23 -41.57
N LYS A 259 -8.81 2.12 -40.60
CA LYS A 259 -8.03 2.24 -39.36
C LYS A 259 -8.84 1.81 -38.16
N LEU A 260 -8.16 1.28 -37.15
CA LEU A 260 -8.79 0.92 -35.89
C LEU A 260 -9.15 2.19 -35.10
N ASN A 261 -10.44 2.44 -34.92
CA ASN A 261 -10.89 3.55 -34.08
C ASN A 261 -10.50 3.30 -32.61
N LEU A 262 -9.73 4.21 -32.02
CA LEU A 262 -9.16 4.05 -30.70
C LEU A 262 -10.22 3.89 -29.61
N GLY A 263 -11.31 4.66 -29.69
CA GLY A 263 -12.41 4.59 -28.74
C GLY A 263 -13.26 3.33 -28.87
N ALA A 264 -13.38 2.78 -30.07
CA ALA A 264 -13.98 1.48 -30.29
C ALA A 264 -13.09 0.36 -29.72
N ALA A 265 -11.78 0.41 -29.96
CA ALA A 265 -10.81 -0.58 -29.45
C ALA A 265 -10.75 -0.61 -27.91
N TYR A 266 -10.36 0.51 -27.30
CA TYR A 266 -11.18 1.21 -26.32
C TYR A 266 -12.22 0.41 -25.54
N ALA A 267 -13.46 0.57 -25.98
CA ALA A 267 -14.64 0.04 -25.33
C ALA A 267 -14.91 -1.45 -25.60
N ALA A 268 -14.26 -2.09 -26.59
CA ALA A 268 -14.55 -3.46 -27.01
C ALA A 268 -14.33 -4.52 -25.93
N SER A 269 -13.52 -4.19 -24.93
CA SER A 269 -13.20 -5.05 -23.78
C SER A 269 -14.00 -4.72 -22.53
N LEU A 270 -14.67 -3.57 -22.49
CA LEU A 270 -15.45 -3.17 -21.34
C LEU A 270 -16.65 -4.11 -21.19
N THR A 271 -16.93 -4.49 -19.96
CA THR A 271 -18.09 -5.30 -19.60
C THR A 271 -19.11 -4.41 -18.90
N SER A 272 -20.40 -4.56 -19.18
CA SER A 272 -21.44 -3.88 -18.42
C SER A 272 -22.35 -4.93 -17.80
N ASP A 273 -22.57 -4.79 -16.49
CA ASP A 273 -23.56 -5.58 -15.75
C ASP A 273 -24.97 -4.96 -15.85
N ARG A 274 -25.10 -3.81 -16.53
CA ARG A 274 -26.35 -3.06 -16.63
C ARG A 274 -27.17 -3.49 -17.85
N PRO A 275 -28.52 -3.56 -17.73
CA PRO A 275 -29.39 -3.85 -18.87
C PRO A 275 -29.33 -2.81 -20.00
N ASP A 276 -28.94 -1.57 -19.69
CA ASP A 276 -28.80 -0.48 -20.67
C ASP A 276 -27.44 -0.46 -21.37
N GLY A 277 -26.52 -1.38 -21.01
CA GLY A 277 -25.18 -1.48 -21.60
C GLY A 277 -24.26 -0.29 -21.29
N LEU A 278 -24.62 0.57 -20.32
CA LEU A 278 -23.79 1.69 -19.91
C LEU A 278 -22.73 1.26 -18.90
N PHE A 279 -21.60 1.96 -18.89
CA PHE A 279 -20.52 1.75 -17.95
C PHE A 279 -20.60 2.81 -16.84
N PRO A 280 -20.60 2.45 -15.55
CA PRO A 280 -20.33 3.42 -14.49
C PRO A 280 -18.96 4.07 -14.73
N THR A 281 -18.92 5.39 -14.63
CA THR A 281 -17.70 6.18 -14.82
C THR A 281 -17.46 7.05 -13.61
N LEU A 282 -16.44 6.72 -12.83
CA LEU A 282 -15.94 7.54 -11.73
C LEU A 282 -15.12 8.69 -12.31
N VAL A 283 -15.59 9.92 -12.10
CA VAL A 283 -14.87 11.12 -12.52
C VAL A 283 -14.09 11.64 -11.33
N VAL A 284 -12.77 11.77 -11.49
CA VAL A 284 -11.84 12.23 -10.46
C VAL A 284 -11.02 13.42 -10.95
N ASP A 285 -10.49 14.22 -10.03
CA ASP A 285 -9.48 15.23 -10.38
C ASP A 285 -8.09 14.61 -10.57
N GLU A 286 -7.09 15.45 -10.87
CA GLU A 286 -5.68 15.04 -11.07
C GLU A 286 -5.05 14.36 -9.84
N ARG A 287 -5.71 14.43 -8.68
CA ARG A 287 -5.26 13.88 -7.40
C ARG A 287 -6.10 12.67 -6.97
N ASP A 288 -6.85 12.10 -7.91
CA ASP A 288 -7.78 11.00 -7.72
C ASP A 288 -8.92 11.30 -6.72
N VAL A 289 -9.23 12.57 -6.44
CA VAL A 289 -10.39 12.94 -5.62
C VAL A 289 -11.66 12.81 -6.46
N ALA A 290 -12.61 11.99 -5.99
CA ALA A 290 -13.89 11.79 -6.65
C ALA A 290 -14.69 13.11 -6.79
N LEU A 291 -14.87 13.54 -8.03
CA LEU A 291 -15.70 14.68 -8.40
C LEU A 291 -17.17 14.28 -8.56
N GLY A 292 -17.43 13.09 -9.10
CA GLY A 292 -18.78 12.58 -9.28
C GLY A 292 -18.81 11.20 -9.94
N LEU A 293 -20.01 10.60 -9.94
CA LEU A 293 -20.30 9.36 -10.66
C LEU A 293 -21.23 9.68 -11.84
N VAL A 294 -20.85 9.24 -13.02
CA VAL A 294 -21.65 9.35 -14.27
C VAL A 294 -21.72 8.00 -14.95
N TYR A 295 -22.40 7.95 -16.09
CA TYR A 295 -22.43 6.77 -16.94
C TYR A 295 -21.85 7.12 -18.30
N SER A 296 -21.15 6.17 -18.91
CA SER A 296 -20.61 6.29 -20.26
C SER A 296 -21.17 5.20 -21.16
N SER A 297 -21.48 5.55 -22.40
CA SER A 297 -21.68 4.63 -23.52
C SER A 297 -20.39 4.50 -24.34
N VAL A 298 -20.32 3.50 -25.22
CA VAL A 298 -19.24 3.38 -26.22
C VAL A 298 -19.07 4.69 -27.01
N GLU A 299 -20.18 5.31 -27.41
CA GLU A 299 -20.16 6.59 -28.12
C GLU A 299 -19.52 7.70 -27.29
N SER A 300 -19.87 7.81 -26.00
CA SER A 300 -19.30 8.83 -25.11
C SER A 300 -17.83 8.62 -24.79
N VAL A 301 -17.35 7.38 -24.72
CA VAL A 301 -15.91 7.08 -24.55
C VAL A 301 -15.15 7.49 -25.79
N THR A 302 -15.63 7.11 -26.98
CA THR A 302 -15.04 7.48 -28.26
C THR A 302 -15.00 9.00 -28.45
N GLU A 303 -16.09 9.69 -28.13
CA GLU A 303 -16.15 11.15 -28.23
C GLU A 303 -15.23 11.84 -27.20
N SER A 304 -15.11 11.30 -25.98
CA SER A 304 -14.20 11.81 -24.95
C SER A 304 -12.74 11.73 -25.38
N LEU A 305 -12.32 10.59 -25.92
CA LEU A 305 -10.96 10.40 -26.46
C LEU A 305 -10.71 11.32 -27.65
N ARG A 306 -11.68 11.43 -28.58
CA ARG A 306 -11.56 12.28 -29.77
C ARG A 306 -11.44 13.78 -29.43
N THR A 307 -12.14 14.24 -28.40
CA THR A 307 -12.22 15.67 -28.06
C THR A 307 -11.27 16.07 -26.94
N GLY A 308 -10.73 15.11 -26.17
CA GLY A 308 -9.99 15.39 -24.94
C GLY A 308 -10.85 16.05 -23.86
N GLN A 309 -12.16 15.81 -23.86
CA GLN A 309 -13.12 16.40 -22.91
C GLN A 309 -13.89 15.33 -22.13
N GLY A 310 -14.45 15.73 -20.99
CA GLY A 310 -15.41 14.89 -20.25
C GLY A 310 -16.75 14.82 -20.99
N VAL A 311 -16.95 13.77 -21.78
CA VAL A 311 -18.21 13.48 -22.49
C VAL A 311 -18.83 12.21 -21.91
N TYR A 312 -20.10 12.28 -21.54
CA TYR A 312 -20.80 11.23 -20.80
C TYR A 312 -22.15 10.89 -21.42
N GLN A 313 -22.75 9.79 -20.99
CA GLN A 313 -24.12 9.44 -21.33
C GLN A 313 -25.11 9.99 -20.28
N SER A 314 -25.95 10.94 -20.70
CA SER A 314 -27.09 11.40 -19.93
C SER A 314 -28.33 10.56 -20.21
N ARG A 315 -29.02 10.13 -19.15
CA ARG A 315 -30.31 9.42 -19.26
C ARG A 315 -31.40 10.26 -19.93
N ALA A 316 -31.31 11.59 -19.86
CA ALA A 316 -32.32 12.50 -20.39
C ALA A 316 -31.94 13.16 -21.71
N ARG A 317 -30.64 13.32 -21.99
CA ARG A 317 -30.14 14.14 -23.11
C ARG A 317 -29.30 13.38 -24.14
N GLY A 318 -29.07 12.09 -23.92
CA GLY A 318 -28.13 11.32 -24.74
C GLY A 318 -26.69 11.75 -24.45
N LEU A 319 -25.90 11.94 -25.50
CA LEU A 319 -24.49 12.34 -25.40
C LEU A 319 -24.35 13.73 -24.76
N TRP A 320 -23.59 13.83 -23.68
CA TRP A 320 -23.49 15.03 -22.83
C TRP A 320 -22.05 15.51 -22.67
N HIS A 321 -21.76 16.67 -23.27
CA HIS A 321 -20.50 17.39 -23.05
C HIS A 321 -20.58 18.19 -21.74
N LYS A 322 -19.77 17.82 -20.74
CA LYS A 322 -19.83 18.45 -19.42
C LYS A 322 -19.49 19.93 -19.50
N GLY A 323 -20.38 20.76 -18.96
CA GLY A 323 -20.14 22.20 -18.82
C GLY A 323 -20.24 23.02 -20.11
N ALA A 324 -20.64 22.42 -21.24
CA ALA A 324 -20.78 23.13 -22.52
C ALA A 324 -21.70 24.35 -22.43
N THR A 325 -22.75 24.28 -21.60
CA THR A 325 -23.68 25.39 -21.38
C THR A 325 -23.30 26.28 -20.18
N SER A 326 -22.71 25.70 -19.14
CA SER A 326 -22.46 26.41 -17.87
C SER A 326 -21.04 26.98 -17.74
N GLY A 327 -20.14 26.70 -18.69
CA GLY A 327 -18.72 27.06 -18.62
C GLY A 327 -17.88 26.20 -17.67
N ALA A 328 -18.49 25.31 -16.89
CA ALA A 328 -17.79 24.40 -15.98
C ALA A 328 -17.31 23.13 -16.72
N THR A 329 -16.47 23.35 -17.74
CA THR A 329 -15.97 22.33 -18.67
C THR A 329 -14.89 21.45 -18.05
N GLN A 330 -14.50 20.40 -18.76
CA GLN A 330 -13.49 19.45 -18.32
C GLN A 330 -12.52 19.15 -19.43
N THR A 331 -11.23 19.15 -19.10
CA THR A 331 -10.19 18.55 -19.95
C THR A 331 -9.95 17.13 -19.45
N LEU A 332 -10.08 16.14 -20.32
CA LEU A 332 -9.72 14.77 -20.01
C LEU A 332 -8.21 14.65 -19.95
N ILE A 333 -7.71 14.05 -18.88
CA ILE A 333 -6.26 13.86 -18.64
C ILE A 333 -5.89 12.40 -18.80
N ARG A 334 -6.74 11.49 -18.33
CA ARG A 334 -6.51 10.04 -18.44
C ARG A 334 -7.81 9.25 -18.35
N VAL A 335 -7.87 8.16 -19.10
CA VAL A 335 -8.91 7.13 -18.97
C VAL A 335 -8.26 5.86 -18.42
N ALA A 336 -8.89 5.27 -17.40
CA ALA A 336 -8.52 3.98 -16.85
C ALA A 336 -9.78 3.13 -16.66
N VAL A 337 -9.58 1.82 -16.50
CA VAL A 337 -10.63 0.87 -16.15
C VAL A 337 -10.18 0.06 -14.94
N ASP A 338 -11.10 -0.43 -14.13
CA ASP A 338 -10.79 -1.32 -13.02
C ASP A 338 -10.40 -2.75 -13.46
N CYS A 339 -10.29 -3.67 -12.50
CA CYS A 339 -9.69 -4.98 -12.71
C CYS A 339 -10.57 -5.97 -13.48
N ASP A 340 -11.88 -5.89 -13.29
CA ASP A 340 -12.93 -6.67 -13.96
C ASP A 340 -13.54 -5.93 -15.16
N LYS A 341 -13.09 -4.70 -15.39
CA LYS A 341 -13.38 -3.88 -16.59
C LYS A 341 -14.84 -3.49 -16.71
N ASP A 342 -15.52 -3.36 -15.57
CA ASP A 342 -16.90 -2.93 -15.53
C ASP A 342 -17.07 -1.44 -15.17
N THR A 343 -16.01 -0.82 -14.66
CA THR A 343 -16.03 0.57 -14.23
C THR A 343 -14.90 1.39 -14.84
N LEU A 344 -15.25 2.52 -15.45
CA LEU A 344 -14.30 3.49 -15.97
C LEU A 344 -13.89 4.50 -14.89
N LYS A 345 -12.64 4.94 -14.93
CA LYS A 345 -12.14 6.11 -14.20
C LYS A 345 -11.65 7.17 -15.18
N PHE A 346 -12.30 8.33 -15.16
CA PHE A 346 -11.90 9.50 -15.94
C PHE A 346 -11.19 10.49 -15.02
N VAL A 347 -9.90 10.66 -15.21
CA VAL A 347 -9.12 11.72 -14.56
C VAL A 347 -9.28 12.99 -15.39
N VAL A 348 -9.81 14.05 -14.79
CA VAL A 348 -10.11 15.30 -15.49
C VAL A 348 -9.52 16.50 -14.77
N ARG A 349 -9.11 17.50 -15.54
CA ARG A 349 -8.92 18.85 -15.04
C ARG A 349 -10.25 19.57 -15.11
N GLN A 350 -10.82 19.87 -13.94
CA GLN A 350 -12.10 20.56 -13.82
C GLN A 350 -11.93 22.07 -13.92
N HIS A 351 -12.60 22.70 -14.89
CA HIS A 351 -12.64 24.14 -15.05
C HIS A 351 -13.91 24.75 -14.47
N GLY A 352 -13.88 26.05 -14.19
CA GLY A 352 -15.01 26.79 -13.63
C GLY A 352 -15.31 26.42 -12.17
N ALA A 353 -16.57 26.52 -11.77
CA ALA A 353 -16.95 26.42 -10.37
C ALA A 353 -16.88 25.00 -9.78
N GLY A 354 -16.98 23.95 -10.61
CA GLY A 354 -16.88 22.57 -10.14
C GLY A 354 -17.65 21.57 -11.00
N PHE A 355 -17.62 20.31 -10.56
CA PHE A 355 -18.32 19.23 -11.23
C PHE A 355 -19.84 19.33 -11.05
N CYS A 356 -20.31 19.63 -9.83
CA CYS A 356 -21.71 19.55 -9.47
C CYS A 356 -22.52 20.73 -10.01
N HIS A 357 -23.77 20.49 -10.38
CA HIS A 357 -24.71 21.53 -10.80
C HIS A 357 -25.10 22.50 -9.67
N LEU A 358 -24.80 22.16 -8.41
CA LEU A 358 -24.97 23.02 -7.24
C LEU A 358 -23.80 23.98 -7.01
N ASN A 359 -22.94 24.18 -8.02
CA ASN A 359 -21.78 25.07 -7.95
C ASN A 359 -20.73 24.63 -6.91
N THR A 360 -20.65 23.32 -6.66
CA THR A 360 -19.65 22.69 -5.77
C THR A 360 -18.63 21.90 -6.57
N LEU A 361 -17.40 21.81 -6.04
CA LEU A 361 -16.31 21.08 -6.70
C LEU A 361 -16.67 19.62 -6.98
N THR A 362 -17.27 18.95 -6.00
CA THR A 362 -17.66 17.54 -6.08
C THR A 362 -19.17 17.38 -5.85
N CYS A 363 -19.74 16.27 -6.29
CA CYS A 363 -21.08 15.80 -5.92
C CYS A 363 -21.16 15.27 -4.48
N PHE A 364 -20.02 15.00 -3.82
CA PHE A 364 -19.95 14.36 -2.51
C PHE A 364 -19.65 15.34 -1.37
N GLY A 365 -19.77 16.64 -1.65
CA GLY A 365 -19.61 17.71 -0.67
C GLY A 365 -18.40 18.60 -0.92
N HIS A 366 -17.95 19.28 0.13
CA HIS A 366 -16.85 20.24 0.07
C HIS A 366 -15.49 19.52 0.10
N PRO A 367 -14.47 20.03 -0.63
CA PRO A 367 -13.13 19.51 -0.53
C PRO A 367 -12.61 19.63 0.91
N ARG A 368 -11.69 18.73 1.30
CA ARG A 368 -11.02 18.72 2.61
C ARG A 368 -9.50 18.65 2.44
N GLY A 369 -8.76 18.85 3.54
CA GLY A 369 -7.30 18.75 3.56
C GLY A 369 -6.59 19.74 2.62
N LEU A 370 -5.53 19.27 1.96
CA LEU A 370 -4.68 20.11 1.10
C LEU A 370 -5.42 20.70 -0.10
N THR A 371 -6.41 19.98 -0.66
CA THR A 371 -7.24 20.50 -1.78
C THR A 371 -8.03 21.73 -1.34
N ALA A 372 -8.66 21.65 -0.16
CA ALA A 372 -9.42 22.76 0.40
C ALA A 372 -8.53 23.95 0.73
N LEU A 373 -7.37 23.69 1.33
CA LEU A 373 -6.40 24.71 1.69
C LEU A 373 -5.86 25.43 0.45
N SER A 374 -5.40 24.69 -0.58
CA SER A 374 -4.89 25.27 -1.83
C SER A 374 -5.91 26.18 -2.50
N ARG A 375 -7.17 25.74 -2.64
CA ARG A 375 -8.25 26.56 -3.21
C ARG A 375 -8.57 27.79 -2.36
N THR A 376 -8.55 27.65 -1.04
CA THR A 376 -8.76 28.79 -0.12
C THR A 376 -7.65 29.83 -0.30
N LEU A 377 -6.40 29.41 -0.40
CA LEU A 377 -5.26 30.30 -0.63
C LEU A 377 -5.34 30.98 -2.00
N GLN A 378 -5.71 30.26 -3.06
CA GLN A 378 -5.94 30.84 -4.40
C GLN A 378 -7.05 31.88 -4.39
N GLY A 379 -8.18 31.58 -3.74
CA GLY A 379 -9.28 32.53 -3.57
C GLY A 379 -8.86 33.75 -2.77
N ARG A 380 -8.15 33.57 -1.66
CA ARG A 380 -7.64 34.67 -0.82
C ARG A 380 -6.58 35.51 -1.54
N LYS A 381 -5.74 34.94 -2.41
CA LYS A 381 -4.79 35.72 -3.23
C LYS A 381 -5.51 36.79 -4.06
N GLN A 382 -6.74 36.52 -4.51
CA GLN A 382 -7.53 37.43 -5.32
C GLN A 382 -8.46 38.35 -4.49
N SER A 383 -8.96 37.86 -3.35
CA SER A 383 -10.05 38.50 -2.59
C SER A 383 -9.66 39.01 -1.20
N ALA A 384 -8.44 38.76 -0.71
CA ALA A 384 -8.05 39.16 0.63
C ALA A 384 -8.10 40.69 0.79
N PRO A 385 -8.73 41.22 1.86
CA PRO A 385 -8.77 42.66 2.10
C PRO A 385 -7.36 43.24 2.19
N ALA A 386 -7.17 44.42 1.59
CA ALA A 386 -5.90 45.14 1.65
C ALA A 386 -5.47 45.35 3.11
N GLY A 387 -4.24 44.95 3.45
CA GLY A 387 -3.68 45.05 4.81
C GLY A 387 -3.98 43.87 5.74
N SER A 388 -4.83 42.91 5.35
CA SER A 388 -5.06 41.68 6.14
C SER A 388 -3.79 40.83 6.26
N TYR A 389 -3.70 40.01 7.32
CA TYR A 389 -2.55 39.12 7.54
C TYR A 389 -2.31 38.19 6.34
N THR A 390 -3.37 37.59 5.78
CA THR A 390 -3.24 36.75 4.58
C THR A 390 -2.82 37.53 3.33
N ALA A 391 -3.30 38.77 3.14
CA ALA A 391 -2.83 39.61 2.03
C ALA A 391 -1.32 39.91 2.16
N ARG A 392 -0.86 40.21 3.38
CA ARG A 392 0.56 40.45 3.67
C ARG A 392 1.43 39.24 3.37
N LEU A 393 0.98 38.02 3.66
CA LEU A 393 1.73 36.81 3.31
C LEU A 393 1.98 36.67 1.79
N PHE A 394 1.09 37.19 0.94
CA PHE A 394 1.28 37.18 -0.51
C PHE A 394 2.12 38.34 -1.04
N SER A 395 2.10 39.50 -0.36
CA SER A 395 2.81 40.71 -0.81
C SER A 395 4.19 40.92 -0.18
N ASP A 396 4.46 40.34 0.98
CA ASP A 396 5.68 40.51 1.77
C ASP A 396 6.47 39.20 1.81
N ALA A 397 7.49 39.11 0.94
CA ALA A 397 8.30 37.91 0.80
C ALA A 397 9.17 37.62 2.03
N ASP A 398 9.58 38.65 2.77
CA ASP A 398 10.43 38.50 3.96
C ASP A 398 9.61 37.99 5.15
N LEU A 399 8.39 38.52 5.33
CA LEU A 399 7.44 38.00 6.31
C LEU A 399 7.13 36.53 6.07
N LEU A 400 6.80 36.16 4.82
CA LEU A 400 6.49 34.77 4.48
C LEU A 400 7.70 33.85 4.69
N ARG A 401 8.90 34.30 4.31
CA ARG A 401 10.14 33.56 4.56
C ARG A 401 10.38 33.36 6.06
N SER A 402 10.20 34.41 6.87
CA SER A 402 10.38 34.34 8.32
C SER A 402 9.44 33.31 8.93
N LYS A 403 8.15 33.34 8.59
CA LYS A 403 7.16 32.36 9.07
C LYS A 403 7.53 30.93 8.64
N ILE A 404 7.90 30.70 7.39
CA ILE A 404 8.33 29.35 6.94
C ILE A 404 9.51 28.83 7.78
N MET A 405 10.50 29.68 8.08
CA MET A 405 11.67 29.28 8.86
C MET A 405 11.33 29.03 10.34
N GLU A 406 10.41 29.80 10.91
CA GLU A 406 9.89 29.66 12.27
C GLU A 406 9.19 28.30 12.44
N GLU A 407 8.15 28.02 11.63
CA GLU A 407 7.40 26.76 11.73
C GLU A 407 8.29 25.54 11.41
N ALA A 408 9.25 25.69 10.51
CA ALA A 408 10.22 24.64 10.23
C ALA A 408 11.13 24.35 11.44
N GLY A 409 11.48 25.37 12.21
CA GLY A 409 12.21 25.23 13.47
C GLY A 409 11.36 24.55 14.53
N GLU A 410 10.12 24.99 14.73
CA GLU A 410 9.17 24.43 15.69
C GLU A 410 8.87 22.96 15.40
N LEU A 411 8.68 22.59 14.12
CA LEU A 411 8.55 21.20 13.70
C LEU A 411 9.79 20.36 14.04
N CYS A 412 10.99 20.93 13.96
CA CYS A 412 12.22 20.21 14.33
C CYS A 412 12.34 20.01 15.85
N ASP A 413 11.79 20.93 16.65
CA ASP A 413 11.85 20.89 18.10
C ASP A 413 10.71 20.09 18.74
N ALA A 414 9.62 19.86 18.01
CA ALA A 414 8.45 19.10 18.44
C ALA A 414 8.80 17.64 18.81
N LYS A 415 8.17 17.13 19.88
CA LYS A 415 8.49 15.80 20.46
C LYS A 415 7.29 14.88 20.59
N SER A 416 6.10 15.43 20.84
CA SER A 416 4.88 14.64 20.91
C SER A 416 4.31 14.42 19.51
N LYS A 417 3.46 13.40 19.36
CA LYS A 417 2.78 13.12 18.09
C LYS A 417 1.88 14.29 17.67
N GLU A 418 1.21 14.88 18.66
CA GLU A 418 0.27 15.98 18.49
C GLU A 418 1.00 17.25 18.06
N ASP A 419 2.11 17.61 18.71
CA ASP A 419 2.91 18.79 18.37
C ASP A 419 3.52 18.63 16.97
N VAL A 420 4.08 17.46 16.65
CA VAL A 420 4.64 17.19 15.32
C VAL A 420 3.58 17.35 14.23
N ALA A 421 2.35 16.88 14.47
CA ALA A 421 1.25 17.04 13.53
C ALA A 421 0.82 18.51 13.39
N TRP A 422 0.82 19.26 14.49
CA TRP A 422 0.47 20.67 14.53
C TRP A 422 1.48 21.53 13.75
N GLU A 423 2.76 21.46 14.12
CA GLU A 423 3.81 22.27 13.48
C GLU A 423 4.02 21.91 12.01
N ALA A 424 3.81 20.63 11.66
CA ALA A 424 3.83 20.21 10.26
C ALA A 424 2.68 20.82 9.46
N ALA A 425 1.49 20.96 10.06
CA ALA A 425 0.35 21.58 9.38
C ALA A 425 0.60 23.07 9.11
N ASP A 426 1.18 23.79 10.07
CA ASP A 426 1.50 25.21 9.94
C ASP A 426 2.63 25.43 8.92
N LEU A 427 3.67 24.60 8.93
CA LEU A 427 4.70 24.63 7.89
C LEU A 427 4.12 24.38 6.49
N VAL A 428 3.22 23.40 6.34
CA VAL A 428 2.54 23.10 5.08
C VAL A 428 1.67 24.28 4.62
N TYR A 429 1.00 24.98 5.54
CA TYR A 429 0.22 26.17 5.23
C TYR A 429 1.08 27.27 4.58
N PHE A 430 2.22 27.63 5.18
CA PHE A 430 3.08 28.68 4.64
C PHE A 430 3.83 28.23 3.38
N ALA A 431 4.24 26.96 3.30
CA ALA A 431 4.82 26.40 2.08
C ALA A 431 3.84 26.47 0.90
N LEU A 432 2.57 26.09 1.09
CA LEU A 432 1.55 26.21 0.06
C LEU A 432 1.21 27.67 -0.27
N THR A 433 1.24 28.57 0.71
CA THR A 433 1.10 30.00 0.46
C THR A 433 2.20 30.51 -0.48
N LYS A 434 3.45 30.05 -0.29
CA LYS A 434 4.57 30.37 -1.19
C LYS A 434 4.37 29.80 -2.58
N CYS A 435 3.92 28.55 -2.70
CA CYS A 435 3.59 27.92 -3.99
C CYS A 435 2.53 28.75 -4.73
N VAL A 436 1.41 29.05 -4.09
CA VAL A 436 0.31 29.83 -4.68
C VAL A 436 0.76 31.26 -5.04
N ALA A 437 1.61 31.89 -4.24
CA ALA A 437 2.21 33.18 -4.57
C ALA A 437 2.99 33.11 -5.89
N ALA A 438 3.78 32.04 -6.08
CA ALA A 438 4.59 31.77 -7.27
C ALA A 438 3.80 31.19 -8.47
N GLY A 439 2.49 30.94 -8.33
CA GLY A 439 1.69 30.32 -9.38
C GLY A 439 1.86 28.80 -9.50
N VAL A 440 2.43 28.16 -8.47
CA VAL A 440 2.63 26.71 -8.38
C VAL A 440 1.42 26.09 -7.66
N SER A 441 0.81 25.09 -8.28
CA SER A 441 -0.32 24.33 -7.72
C SER A 441 0.15 23.17 -6.84
N ILE A 442 -0.76 22.55 -6.07
CA ILE A 442 -0.42 21.35 -5.28
C ILE A 442 -0.17 20.16 -6.22
N GLU A 443 -0.86 20.12 -7.35
CA GLU A 443 -0.70 19.16 -8.42
C GLU A 443 0.72 19.24 -9.03
N ASP A 444 1.28 20.44 -9.19
CA ASP A 444 2.68 20.63 -9.64
C ASP A 444 3.69 20.10 -8.61
N VAL A 445 3.39 20.23 -7.32
CA VAL A 445 4.23 19.71 -6.22
C VAL A 445 4.19 18.18 -6.21
N GLU A 446 2.99 17.58 -6.26
CA GLU A 446 2.80 16.13 -6.32
C GLU A 446 3.49 15.53 -7.57
N ARG A 447 3.37 16.17 -8.74
CA ARG A 447 4.09 15.77 -9.96
C ARG A 447 5.60 15.77 -9.79
N ASN A 448 6.14 16.79 -9.10
CA ASN A 448 7.57 16.84 -8.78
C ASN A 448 7.99 15.73 -7.80
N LEU A 449 7.13 15.36 -6.85
CA LEU A 449 7.36 14.25 -5.94
C LEU A 449 7.34 12.91 -6.69
N ASP A 450 6.37 12.69 -7.56
CA ASP A 450 6.24 11.48 -8.38
C ASP A 450 7.43 11.30 -9.32
N ARG A 451 7.83 12.38 -10.02
CA ARG A 451 9.02 12.37 -10.89
C ARG A 451 10.29 12.05 -10.10
N LYS A 452 10.42 12.54 -8.86
CA LYS A 452 11.56 12.22 -7.98
C LYS A 452 11.52 10.78 -7.48
N ALA A 453 10.34 10.25 -7.16
CA ALA A 453 10.14 8.88 -6.71
C ALA A 453 10.50 7.85 -7.79
N ARG A 454 10.32 8.20 -9.08
CA ARG A 454 10.67 7.36 -10.23
C ARG A 454 12.17 7.28 -10.54
N LYS A 455 13.01 8.13 -9.96
CA LYS A 455 14.47 8.09 -10.21
C LYS A 455 15.15 6.93 -9.48
N ILE A 456 15.97 6.18 -10.21
CA ILE A 456 16.76 5.05 -9.73
C ILE A 456 18.11 5.54 -9.21
N SER A 457 18.82 6.39 -9.96
CA SER A 457 19.99 7.10 -9.45
C SER A 457 19.56 8.31 -8.62
N ARG A 458 20.29 8.64 -7.56
CA ARG A 458 20.04 9.90 -6.86
C ARG A 458 21.34 10.68 -6.61
N ARG A 459 21.24 12.02 -6.50
CA ARG A 459 22.38 12.96 -6.47
C ARG A 459 23.10 12.93 -5.10
N LYS A 460 24.42 13.13 -5.09
CA LYS A 460 25.20 13.38 -3.86
C LYS A 460 24.70 14.68 -3.19
N GLY A 461 24.19 14.55 -1.97
CA GLY A 461 23.62 15.65 -1.19
C GLY A 461 24.67 16.34 -0.32
N ASP A 462 25.74 16.86 -0.90
CA ASP A 462 26.74 17.62 -0.13
C ASP A 462 26.13 18.97 0.27
N ALA A 463 26.01 19.22 1.58
CA ALA A 463 25.56 20.51 2.09
C ALA A 463 26.60 21.59 1.76
N LYS A 464 26.18 22.69 1.11
CA LYS A 464 27.03 23.88 0.97
C LYS A 464 27.28 24.51 2.36
N PRO A 465 28.53 24.87 2.71
CA PRO A 465 28.83 25.42 4.03
C PRO A 465 28.22 26.82 4.18
N SER A 466 27.29 27.00 5.11
CA SER A 466 26.83 28.31 5.54
C SER A 466 27.59 28.78 6.79
N LYS A 467 28.15 29.99 6.63
CA LYS A 467 28.92 30.88 7.50
C LYS A 467 28.93 30.66 9.03
N GLN A 468 30.15 30.81 9.55
CA GLN A 468 30.64 30.82 10.93
C GLN A 468 29.90 31.78 11.87
N GLU A 469 29.83 31.41 13.15
CA GLU A 469 30.05 32.33 14.27
C GLU A 469 30.86 31.65 15.39
N VAL A 470 31.76 32.42 15.99
CA VAL A 470 32.93 32.01 16.77
C VAL A 470 32.69 32.23 18.27
N ALA A 471 32.89 31.16 19.07
CA ALA A 471 33.57 30.98 20.39
C ALA A 471 33.66 32.16 21.43
N PRO A 472 33.82 31.91 22.77
CA PRO A 472 34.93 31.09 23.31
C PRO A 472 34.66 30.22 24.58
N LYS A 473 35.58 29.27 24.77
CA LYS A 473 35.77 28.30 25.87
C LYS A 473 36.32 28.90 27.16
N LYS A 474 36.20 28.17 28.28
CA LYS A 474 37.21 28.07 29.36
C LYS A 474 37.32 26.65 29.94
N GLU A 475 38.52 26.36 30.46
CA GLU A 475 39.22 25.08 30.64
C GLU A 475 38.87 24.22 31.88
N GLN A 476 39.45 23.00 31.84
CA GLN A 476 39.27 21.77 32.61
C GLN A 476 40.03 21.68 33.94
N ASP A 477 39.69 20.68 34.77
CA ASP A 477 40.67 19.82 35.48
C ASP A 477 40.01 18.46 35.90
N PRO A 478 40.74 17.40 36.34
CA PRO A 478 40.69 16.07 35.71
C PRO A 478 40.21 14.88 36.59
N THR A 479 40.04 13.71 35.94
CA THR A 479 39.85 12.30 36.45
C THR A 479 38.40 11.89 36.77
N PRO A 480 37.91 10.64 36.52
CA PRO A 480 38.51 9.39 36.01
C PRO A 480 38.04 9.00 34.59
N ALA A 481 38.61 7.94 33.99
CA ALA A 481 38.26 7.48 32.64
C ALA A 481 36.73 7.32 32.48
N PRO A 482 36.05 8.14 31.65
CA PRO A 482 34.61 8.09 31.51
C PRO A 482 34.22 6.90 30.64
N ILE A 483 33.17 6.19 31.03
CA ILE A 483 32.29 5.50 30.07
C ILE A 483 31.98 6.54 28.98
N PRO A 484 32.21 6.26 27.68
CA PRO A 484 32.01 7.25 26.64
C PRO A 484 30.61 7.84 26.78
N VAL A 485 30.54 9.14 27.10
CA VAL A 485 29.31 9.91 27.09
C VAL A 485 28.87 9.89 25.64
N ALA A 486 27.93 9.01 25.31
CA ALA A 486 27.42 8.90 23.96
C ALA A 486 26.90 10.28 23.55
N SER A 487 27.49 10.80 22.47
CA SER A 487 26.91 11.84 21.62
C SER A 487 25.39 11.68 21.56
N ARG A 488 24.65 12.80 21.60
CA ARG A 488 23.20 12.87 21.35
C ARG A 488 22.84 11.82 20.29
N ILE A 489 21.94 10.90 20.61
CA ILE A 489 21.53 9.84 19.68
C ILE A 489 21.00 10.53 18.41
N GLN A 490 21.77 10.47 17.34
CA GLN A 490 21.39 11.00 16.03
C GLN A 490 20.93 9.82 15.19
N MET A 491 19.74 9.92 14.64
CA MET A 491 19.27 8.97 13.65
C MET A 491 20.26 8.97 12.48
N GLN A 492 20.64 7.79 11.97
CA GLN A 492 21.52 7.74 10.80
C GLN A 492 20.70 8.11 9.56
N HIS A 493 21.10 9.19 8.90
CA HIS A 493 20.48 9.60 7.64
C HIS A 493 21.26 8.96 6.49
N HIS A 494 20.60 8.04 5.78
CA HIS A 494 21.14 7.41 4.60
C HIS A 494 20.35 7.88 3.38
N THR A 495 21.01 8.58 2.46
CA THR A 495 20.38 8.91 1.19
C THR A 495 20.54 7.68 0.29
N HIS A 496 19.52 6.86 0.07
CA HIS A 496 19.63 5.59 -0.70
C HIS A 496 20.37 5.76 -2.06
N SER A 497 20.12 6.90 -2.70
CA SER A 497 21.00 7.67 -3.61
C SER A 497 22.49 7.38 -3.60
N THR A 498 23.13 7.66 -2.48
CA THR A 498 24.56 7.71 -2.25
C THR A 498 25.11 6.40 -1.74
N LEU A 499 24.23 5.42 -1.51
CA LEU A 499 24.59 4.10 -1.05
C LEU A 499 24.87 3.19 -2.24
N THR A 500 25.98 2.49 -2.19
CA THR A 500 26.27 1.32 -3.02
C THR A 500 25.20 0.23 -2.80
N PRO A 501 24.99 -0.70 -3.76
CA PRO A 501 24.10 -1.85 -3.56
C PRO A 501 24.43 -2.66 -2.31
N ALA A 502 25.72 -2.78 -1.97
CA ALA A 502 26.19 -3.41 -0.75
C ALA A 502 25.75 -2.65 0.52
N GLU A 503 25.85 -1.32 0.53
CA GLU A 503 25.37 -0.49 1.65
C GLU A 503 23.85 -0.53 1.79
N ARG A 504 23.09 -0.55 0.68
CA ARG A 504 21.62 -0.70 0.71
C ARG A 504 21.21 -2.03 1.29
N SER A 505 21.81 -3.12 0.81
CA SER A 505 21.60 -4.46 1.36
C SER A 505 21.91 -4.47 2.86
N LYS A 506 23.00 -3.80 3.27
CA LYS A 506 23.38 -3.66 4.68
C LYS A 506 22.35 -2.86 5.51
N LEU A 507 21.66 -1.87 4.96
CA LEU A 507 20.60 -1.14 5.67
C LEU A 507 19.29 -1.91 5.80
N LEU A 508 19.00 -2.84 4.89
CA LEU A 508 17.84 -3.73 4.98
C LEU A 508 18.06 -4.85 6.01
N LEU A 509 19.31 -5.09 6.41
CA LEU A 509 19.62 -5.99 7.51
C LEU A 509 19.07 -5.38 8.80
N ARG A 510 18.20 -6.14 9.46
CA ARG A 510 17.86 -5.86 10.86
C ARG A 510 19.14 -5.95 11.68
N PRO A 511 19.34 -5.09 12.71
CA PRO A 511 20.44 -5.22 13.65
C PRO A 511 20.21 -6.45 14.53
N ILE A 512 20.44 -7.63 13.98
CA ILE A 512 20.35 -8.92 14.65
C ILE A 512 21.78 -9.34 14.95
N ILE A 513 22.04 -9.69 16.21
CA ILE A 513 23.32 -10.31 16.60
C ILE A 513 23.45 -11.63 15.82
N ASP A 514 24.67 -12.03 15.48
CA ASP A 514 24.92 -13.32 14.79
C ASP A 514 24.13 -14.45 15.46
N SER A 515 23.32 -15.14 14.66
CA SER A 515 22.41 -16.20 15.13
C SER A 515 23.18 -17.32 15.82
N ALA A 516 24.40 -17.62 15.39
CA ALA A 516 25.23 -18.66 16.00
C ALA A 516 25.64 -18.32 17.44
N ASP A 517 26.02 -17.07 17.72
CA ASP A 517 26.40 -16.63 19.08
C ASP A 517 25.20 -16.69 20.03
N ILE A 518 24.04 -16.17 19.61
CA ILE A 518 22.84 -16.23 20.46
C ILE A 518 22.42 -17.68 20.70
N ILE A 519 22.45 -18.54 19.68
CA ILE A 519 22.15 -19.98 19.84
C ILE A 519 23.11 -20.61 20.85
N SER A 520 24.41 -20.32 20.80
CA SER A 520 25.41 -20.85 21.73
C SER A 520 25.16 -20.42 23.19
N ARG A 521 24.57 -19.24 23.39
CA ARG A 521 24.23 -18.70 24.72
C ARG A 521 22.89 -19.19 25.24
N VAL A 522 21.92 -19.39 24.35
CA VAL A 522 20.57 -19.83 24.69
C VAL A 522 20.51 -21.35 24.89
N SER A 523 21.23 -22.14 24.09
CA SER A 523 21.17 -23.61 24.15
C SER A 523 21.53 -24.17 25.53
N PRO A 524 22.57 -23.68 26.25
CA PRO A 524 22.85 -24.12 27.60
C PRO A 524 21.71 -23.80 28.58
N ILE A 525 21.05 -22.64 28.45
CA ILE A 525 19.90 -22.28 29.30
C ILE A 525 18.74 -23.26 29.04
N MET A 526 18.43 -23.53 27.78
CA MET A 526 17.38 -24.47 27.38
C MET A 526 17.67 -25.88 27.94
N ALA A 527 18.91 -26.37 27.79
CA ALA A 527 19.32 -27.68 28.28
C ALA A 527 19.31 -27.78 29.81
N ASP A 528 19.76 -26.72 30.50
CA ASP A 528 19.81 -26.69 31.96
C ASP A 528 18.41 -26.66 32.58
N VAL A 529 17.47 -25.89 32.01
CA VAL A 529 16.06 -25.92 32.43
C VAL A 529 15.43 -27.29 32.16
N ARG A 530 15.76 -27.94 31.04
CA ARG A 530 15.29 -29.31 30.76
C ARG A 530 15.82 -30.33 31.77
N ALA A 531 17.05 -30.14 32.28
CA ALA A 531 17.70 -31.07 33.18
C ALA A 531 17.35 -30.85 34.65
N ARG A 532 17.22 -29.59 35.08
CA ARG A 532 17.06 -29.20 36.50
C ARG A 532 15.73 -28.54 36.85
N GLY A 533 14.83 -28.39 35.88
CA GLY A 533 13.48 -27.88 36.11
C GLY A 533 13.45 -26.51 36.78
N ASP A 534 12.62 -26.39 37.82
CA ASP A 534 12.39 -25.15 38.59
C ASP A 534 13.68 -24.54 39.14
N ALA A 535 14.62 -25.38 39.57
CA ALA A 535 15.88 -24.92 40.15
C ALA A 535 16.67 -24.05 39.16
N ALA A 536 16.75 -24.47 37.89
CA ALA A 536 17.39 -23.69 36.85
C ALA A 536 16.61 -22.40 36.53
N VAL A 537 15.28 -22.46 36.50
CA VAL A 537 14.45 -21.27 36.26
C VAL A 537 14.70 -20.22 37.33
N LEU A 538 14.68 -20.61 38.61
CA LEU A 538 14.95 -19.73 39.75
C LEU A 538 16.38 -19.16 39.73
N ASP A 539 17.38 -19.99 39.41
CA ASP A 539 18.77 -19.56 39.28
C ASP A 539 18.93 -18.49 38.19
N PHE A 540 18.32 -18.70 37.02
CA PHE A 540 18.39 -17.73 35.91
C PHE A 540 17.58 -16.47 36.19
N THR A 541 16.43 -16.56 36.86
CA THR A 541 15.69 -15.38 37.34
C THR A 541 16.51 -14.57 38.33
N HIS A 542 17.18 -15.22 39.28
CA HIS A 542 18.10 -14.53 40.19
C HIS A 542 19.29 -13.92 39.45
N LYS A 543 19.85 -14.62 38.46
CA LYS A 543 20.99 -14.14 37.68
C LYS A 543 20.66 -12.93 36.80
N PHE A 544 19.54 -12.97 36.09
CA PHE A 544 19.21 -11.98 35.06
C PHE A 544 18.25 -10.90 35.57
N ASP A 545 17.20 -11.29 36.29
CA ASP A 545 16.19 -10.36 36.81
C ASP A 545 16.56 -9.83 38.21
N ARG A 546 17.62 -10.38 38.84
CA ARG A 546 18.16 -9.98 40.16
C ARG A 546 17.18 -10.16 41.31
N VAL A 547 16.26 -11.11 41.17
CA VAL A 547 15.24 -11.43 42.16
C VAL A 547 15.39 -12.88 42.62
N ARG A 548 15.42 -13.09 43.95
CA ARG A 548 15.32 -14.43 44.53
C ARG A 548 13.87 -14.77 44.78
N LEU A 549 13.34 -15.70 43.99
CA LEU A 549 12.00 -16.24 44.18
C LEU A 549 12.08 -17.59 44.90
N THR A 550 11.02 -17.95 45.62
CA THR A 550 10.84 -19.28 46.21
C THR A 550 10.11 -20.25 45.28
N SER A 551 9.38 -19.72 44.30
CA SER A 551 8.62 -20.47 43.29
C SER A 551 8.70 -19.72 41.96
N PRO A 552 8.88 -20.42 40.82
CA PRO A 552 8.84 -19.80 39.51
C PRO A 552 7.41 -19.58 39.00
N VAL A 553 6.38 -19.95 39.77
CA VAL A 553 4.97 -19.83 39.35
C VAL A 553 4.07 -19.20 40.41
N ILE A 554 3.03 -18.51 39.93
CA ILE A 554 1.82 -18.12 40.66
C ILE A 554 0.65 -18.86 39.99
N ARG A 555 -0.09 -19.68 40.74
CA ARG A 555 -1.21 -20.46 40.21
C ARG A 555 -2.56 -19.78 40.50
N ALA A 556 -3.53 -20.00 39.62
CA ALA A 556 -4.90 -19.60 39.88
C ALA A 556 -5.53 -20.41 41.04
N PRO A 557 -6.47 -19.85 41.82
CA PRO A 557 -7.02 -18.49 41.70
C PRO A 557 -6.02 -17.41 42.17
N PHE A 558 -5.92 -16.33 41.40
CA PHE A 558 -5.05 -15.20 41.74
C PHE A 558 -5.68 -14.34 42.84
N THR A 559 -4.86 -13.78 43.74
CA THR A 559 -5.37 -12.99 44.87
C THR A 559 -5.84 -11.61 44.42
N PRO A 560 -6.89 -11.03 45.05
CA PRO A 560 -7.34 -9.67 44.75
C PRO A 560 -6.23 -8.62 44.88
N GLU A 561 -5.30 -8.81 45.82
CA GLU A 561 -4.16 -7.91 46.05
C GLU A 561 -3.21 -7.91 44.84
N ALA A 562 -2.96 -9.08 44.23
CA ALA A 562 -2.11 -9.18 43.05
C ALA A 562 -2.72 -8.55 41.80
N MET A 563 -4.03 -8.31 41.80
CA MET A 563 -4.79 -7.74 40.67
C MET A 563 -5.31 -6.34 40.97
N ARG A 564 -4.84 -5.70 42.05
CA ARG A 564 -5.34 -4.40 42.48
C ARG A 564 -4.93 -3.30 41.50
N LEU A 565 -5.92 -2.71 40.85
CA LEU A 565 -5.79 -1.60 39.91
C LEU A 565 -6.65 -0.42 40.36
N ASP A 566 -6.30 0.78 39.94
CA ASP A 566 -7.23 1.91 40.00
C ASP A 566 -8.37 1.72 38.98
N LEU A 567 -9.52 2.35 39.23
CA LEU A 567 -10.72 2.16 38.41
C LEU A 567 -10.53 2.62 36.96
N GLN A 568 -9.69 3.64 36.72
CA GLN A 568 -9.46 4.16 35.37
C GLN A 568 -8.68 3.13 34.54
N THR A 569 -7.61 2.57 35.10
CA THR A 569 -6.81 1.51 34.47
C THR A 569 -7.66 0.24 34.26
N GLN A 570 -8.47 -0.13 35.25
CA GLN A 570 -9.38 -1.27 35.13
C GLN A 570 -10.36 -1.10 33.96
N HIS A 571 -11.05 0.05 33.88
CA HIS A 571 -11.98 0.34 32.79
C HIS A 571 -11.30 0.36 31.42
N ALA A 572 -10.07 0.88 31.33
CA ALA A 572 -9.31 0.89 30.09
C ALA A 572 -8.97 -0.54 29.62
N ILE A 573 -8.55 -1.41 30.54
CA ILE A 573 -8.28 -2.82 30.24
C ILE A 573 -9.58 -3.55 29.86
N ASP A 574 -10.68 -3.28 30.55
CA ASP A 574 -11.97 -3.90 30.26
C ASP A 574 -12.49 -3.49 28.88
N GLN A 575 -12.40 -2.21 28.52
CA GLN A 575 -12.77 -1.71 27.20
C GLN A 575 -11.91 -2.34 26.09
N ALA A 576 -10.60 -2.47 26.31
CA ALA A 576 -9.70 -3.12 25.37
C ALA A 576 -10.03 -4.62 25.25
N TYR A 577 -10.31 -5.29 26.37
CA TYR A 577 -10.72 -6.69 26.40
C TYR A 577 -11.97 -6.93 25.56
N ASP A 578 -13.02 -6.13 25.75
CA ASP A 578 -14.30 -6.31 25.05
C ASP A 578 -14.15 -6.10 23.55
N ASN A 579 -13.37 -5.09 23.13
CA ASN A 579 -13.11 -4.84 21.71
C ASN A 579 -12.33 -5.98 21.06
N VAL A 580 -11.26 -6.45 21.71
CA VAL A 580 -10.43 -7.54 21.20
C VAL A 580 -11.22 -8.86 21.21
N TRP A 581 -12.03 -9.12 22.24
CA TRP A 581 -12.87 -10.30 22.33
C TRP A 581 -13.92 -10.33 21.22
N ARG A 582 -14.65 -9.23 20.99
CA ARG A 582 -15.65 -9.14 19.92
C ARG A 582 -15.05 -9.43 18.55
N PHE A 583 -13.86 -8.90 18.28
CA PHE A 583 -13.20 -9.11 17.00
C PHE A 583 -12.74 -10.56 16.80
N HIS A 584 -12.15 -11.19 17.83
CA HIS A 584 -11.68 -12.58 17.71
C HIS A 584 -12.82 -13.59 17.78
N ASP A 585 -13.89 -13.34 18.55
CA ASP A 585 -15.07 -14.22 18.56
C ASP A 585 -15.78 -14.24 17.20
N ALA A 586 -15.82 -13.09 16.51
CA ALA A 586 -16.37 -12.99 15.16
C ALA A 586 -15.59 -13.80 14.09
N GLN A 587 -14.34 -14.19 14.36
CA GLN A 587 -13.53 -15.02 13.46
C GLN A 587 -13.79 -16.52 13.62
N MET A 588 -14.59 -16.94 14.60
CA MET A 588 -14.83 -18.35 14.87
C MET A 588 -15.75 -18.99 13.82
N ASP A 589 -15.22 -19.96 13.07
CA ASP A 589 -15.99 -20.89 12.25
C ASP A 589 -16.78 -21.86 13.16
N ARG A 590 -17.97 -21.45 13.60
CA ARG A 590 -18.84 -22.26 14.49
C ARG A 590 -19.50 -23.43 13.76
N THR A 591 -19.59 -23.35 12.45
CA THR A 591 -20.19 -24.39 11.60
C THR A 591 -19.06 -25.12 10.85
N PRO A 592 -18.95 -26.46 10.99
CA PRO A 592 -18.01 -27.24 10.19
C PRO A 592 -18.26 -27.05 8.68
N LEU A 593 -17.19 -26.94 7.89
CA LEU A 593 -17.29 -27.03 6.44
C LEU A 593 -17.55 -28.49 6.08
N VAL A 594 -18.69 -28.79 5.46
CA VAL A 594 -19.05 -30.13 4.99
C VAL A 594 -19.26 -30.05 3.48
N VAL A 595 -18.54 -30.86 2.71
CA VAL A 595 -18.62 -30.91 1.25
C VAL A 595 -18.67 -32.36 0.80
N GLU A 596 -19.76 -32.75 0.15
CA GLU A 596 -19.81 -34.00 -0.61
C GLU A 596 -19.14 -33.78 -1.97
N THR A 597 -17.96 -34.35 -2.17
CA THR A 597 -17.16 -34.14 -3.39
C THR A 597 -17.63 -35.03 -4.53
N MET A 598 -18.20 -36.18 -4.21
CA MET A 598 -18.92 -37.08 -5.10
C MET A 598 -19.89 -37.94 -4.27
N PRO A 599 -20.92 -38.56 -4.89
CA PRO A 599 -21.92 -39.33 -4.16
C PRO A 599 -21.31 -40.35 -3.19
N GLY A 600 -21.62 -40.19 -1.90
CA GLY A 600 -21.14 -41.05 -0.81
C GLY A 600 -19.76 -40.67 -0.23
N VAL A 601 -19.11 -39.60 -0.71
CA VAL A 601 -17.80 -39.13 -0.21
C VAL A 601 -17.92 -37.72 0.35
N THR A 602 -18.01 -37.64 1.67
CA THR A 602 -18.12 -36.38 2.41
C THR A 602 -16.78 -35.99 3.04
N CYS A 603 -16.26 -34.84 2.65
CA CYS A 603 -15.13 -34.17 3.28
C CYS A 603 -15.64 -33.20 4.34
N THR A 604 -14.99 -33.13 5.51
CA THR A 604 -15.34 -32.16 6.57
C THR A 604 -14.11 -31.47 7.12
N ARG A 605 -14.20 -30.16 7.39
CA ARG A 605 -13.19 -29.39 8.15
C ARG A 605 -13.86 -28.74 9.36
N PHE A 606 -13.31 -28.97 10.54
CA PHE A 606 -13.74 -28.31 11.79
C PHE A 606 -12.52 -27.89 12.61
N ALA A 607 -12.67 -26.82 13.39
CA ALA A 607 -11.62 -26.35 14.28
C ALA A 607 -11.55 -27.19 15.57
N ARG A 608 -10.33 -27.36 16.09
CA ARG A 608 -10.06 -27.85 17.45
C ARG A 608 -9.03 -26.93 18.09
N PRO A 609 -9.25 -26.46 19.34
CA PRO A 609 -8.26 -25.68 20.03
C PRO A 609 -7.01 -26.51 20.28
N ILE A 610 -5.86 -25.83 20.29
CA ILE A 610 -4.66 -26.37 20.89
C ILE A 610 -4.92 -26.49 22.39
N GLU A 611 -4.60 -27.63 22.98
CA GLU A 611 -5.02 -27.93 24.36
C GLU A 611 -4.34 -27.00 25.36
N ARG A 612 -3.00 -26.83 25.26
CA ARG A 612 -2.21 -26.03 26.19
C ARG A 612 -1.37 -25.01 25.43
N VAL A 613 -1.48 -23.74 25.81
CA VAL A 613 -0.75 -22.64 25.16
C VAL A 613 0.04 -21.83 26.18
N GLY A 614 1.29 -21.53 25.83
CA GLY A 614 2.19 -20.68 26.60
C GLY A 614 2.30 -19.30 25.95
N LEU A 615 2.05 -18.25 26.70
CA LEU A 615 1.98 -16.88 26.21
C LEU A 615 3.09 -16.07 26.89
N TYR A 616 4.14 -15.76 26.15
CA TYR A 616 5.22 -14.92 26.67
C TYR A 616 4.83 -13.44 26.56
N VAL A 617 4.77 -12.76 27.69
CA VAL A 617 4.47 -11.34 27.82
C VAL A 617 5.75 -10.63 28.29
N PRO A 618 6.40 -9.83 27.41
CA PRO A 618 7.62 -9.14 27.80
C PRO A 618 7.37 -8.16 28.97
N GLY A 619 8.41 -7.98 29.77
CA GLY A 619 8.43 -7.02 30.88
C GLY A 619 9.83 -6.44 31.05
N GLY A 620 10.12 -5.95 32.27
CA GLY A 620 11.39 -5.28 32.59
C GLY A 620 11.22 -3.76 32.61
N THR A 621 11.73 -3.07 31.58
CA THR A 621 11.70 -1.60 31.51
C THR A 621 10.34 -1.01 31.11
N ALA A 622 9.44 -1.82 30.55
CA ALA A 622 8.08 -1.43 30.18
C ALA A 622 7.07 -2.52 30.57
N VAL A 623 5.87 -2.08 30.97
CA VAL A 623 4.75 -2.92 31.37
C VAL A 623 3.81 -3.10 30.17
N LEU A 624 3.55 -4.35 29.74
CA LEU A 624 2.86 -4.65 28.48
C LEU A 624 1.59 -5.52 28.65
N PRO A 625 0.56 -5.07 29.40
CA PRO A 625 -0.70 -5.80 29.54
C PRO A 625 -1.46 -5.95 28.21
N SER A 626 -1.21 -5.06 27.24
CA SER A 626 -1.73 -5.18 25.87
C SER A 626 -1.28 -6.47 25.18
N SER A 627 -0.04 -6.93 25.38
CA SER A 627 0.42 -8.21 24.84
C SER A 627 -0.28 -9.39 25.50
N ALA A 628 -0.57 -9.31 26.81
CA ALA A 628 -1.34 -10.33 27.51
C ALA A 628 -2.78 -10.43 26.95
N LEU A 629 -3.42 -9.29 26.64
CA LEU A 629 -4.74 -9.26 26.01
C LEU A 629 -4.71 -9.90 24.61
N MET A 630 -3.78 -9.46 23.76
CA MET A 630 -3.67 -9.91 22.36
C MET A 630 -3.32 -11.39 22.21
N LEU A 631 -2.74 -11.99 23.24
CA LEU A 631 -2.42 -13.42 23.26
C LEU A 631 -3.49 -14.25 23.98
N GLY A 632 -3.96 -13.79 25.14
CA GLY A 632 -4.85 -14.56 26.00
C GLY A 632 -6.29 -14.57 25.52
N ILE A 633 -6.78 -13.48 24.92
CA ILE A 633 -8.16 -13.41 24.42
C ILE A 633 -8.40 -14.40 23.27
N PRO A 634 -7.60 -14.45 22.19
CA PRO A 634 -7.79 -15.46 21.15
C PRO A 634 -7.63 -16.89 21.68
N ALA A 635 -6.76 -17.15 22.65
CA ALA A 635 -6.65 -18.46 23.29
C ALA A 635 -7.93 -18.85 24.04
N LYS A 636 -8.52 -17.91 24.78
CA LYS A 636 -9.81 -18.10 25.47
C LYS A 636 -10.95 -18.32 24.48
N VAL A 637 -11.02 -17.51 23.41
CA VAL A 637 -12.04 -17.62 22.35
C VAL A 637 -11.94 -18.96 21.63
N ALA A 638 -10.73 -19.43 21.31
CA ALA A 638 -10.52 -20.73 20.70
C ALA A 638 -10.95 -21.89 21.62
N GLY A 639 -10.97 -21.68 22.93
CA GLY A 639 -11.28 -22.72 23.92
C GLY A 639 -10.07 -23.55 24.33
N CYS A 640 -8.86 -22.97 24.31
CA CYS A 640 -7.67 -23.63 24.85
C CYS A 640 -7.91 -23.98 26.33
N ARG A 641 -7.65 -25.24 26.73
CA ARG A 641 -7.95 -25.72 28.07
C ARG A 641 -6.99 -25.18 29.12
N GLU A 642 -5.72 -25.03 28.75
CA GLU A 642 -4.69 -24.52 29.65
C GLU A 642 -3.98 -23.31 29.02
N ILE A 643 -4.06 -22.16 29.69
CA ILE A 643 -3.39 -20.92 29.29
C ILE A 643 -2.33 -20.61 30.34
N VAL A 644 -1.06 -20.68 29.96
CA VAL A 644 0.08 -20.34 30.81
C VAL A 644 0.66 -19.02 30.33
N ILE A 645 0.83 -18.05 31.22
CA ILE A 645 1.45 -16.75 30.88
C ILE A 645 2.84 -16.70 31.49
N ALA A 646 3.88 -16.33 30.73
CA ALA A 646 5.21 -16.10 31.26
C ALA A 646 5.55 -14.61 31.20
N THR A 647 6.02 -14.04 32.31
CA THR A 647 6.44 -12.64 32.38
C THR A 647 7.51 -12.46 33.47
N PRO A 648 8.56 -11.64 33.25
CA PRO A 648 9.59 -11.44 34.27
C PRO A 648 9.03 -10.72 35.50
N PRO A 649 9.57 -11.01 36.70
CA PRO A 649 9.18 -10.32 37.93
C PRO A 649 9.60 -8.85 37.92
N ARG A 650 8.91 -8.05 38.74
CA ARG A 650 9.39 -6.76 39.23
C ARG A 650 10.57 -6.96 40.19
N PRO A 651 11.36 -5.91 40.48
CA PRO A 651 12.47 -6.00 41.44
C PRO A 651 12.09 -6.50 42.84
N ASP A 652 10.82 -6.34 43.25
CA ASP A 652 10.28 -6.85 44.51
C ASP A 652 9.80 -8.32 44.44
N GLY A 653 9.96 -8.97 43.30
CA GLY A 653 9.55 -10.35 43.02
C GLY A 653 8.10 -10.57 42.66
N THR A 654 7.30 -9.50 42.60
CA THR A 654 5.88 -9.59 42.22
C THR A 654 5.68 -9.39 40.71
N VAL A 655 4.51 -9.73 40.19
CA VAL A 655 4.10 -9.41 38.82
C VAL A 655 3.27 -8.13 38.84
N VAL A 656 3.37 -7.32 37.78
CA VAL A 656 2.58 -6.09 37.62
C VAL A 656 1.06 -6.40 37.66
N PRO A 657 0.26 -5.63 38.42
CA PRO A 657 -1.16 -5.94 38.61
C PRO A 657 -1.97 -5.96 37.32
N GLU A 658 -1.58 -5.18 36.31
CA GLU A 658 -2.26 -5.12 35.01
C GLU A 658 -2.16 -6.46 34.29
N VAL A 659 -0.99 -7.12 34.32
CA VAL A 659 -0.81 -8.44 33.71
C VAL A 659 -1.52 -9.52 34.52
N MET A 660 -1.52 -9.43 35.85
CA MET A 660 -2.26 -10.35 36.71
C MET A 660 -3.78 -10.24 36.50
N TYR A 661 -4.31 -9.02 36.36
CA TYR A 661 -5.71 -8.77 36.07
C TYR A 661 -6.11 -9.33 34.70
N VAL A 662 -5.27 -9.12 33.67
CA VAL A 662 -5.50 -9.72 32.35
C VAL A 662 -5.42 -11.24 32.41
N ALA A 663 -4.44 -11.81 33.12
CA ALA A 663 -4.29 -13.25 33.32
C ALA A 663 -5.57 -13.87 33.92
N HIS A 664 -6.16 -13.21 34.91
CA HIS A 664 -7.45 -13.59 35.46
C HIS A 664 -8.58 -13.51 34.41
N LYS A 665 -8.73 -12.39 33.69
CA LYS A 665 -9.79 -12.22 32.67
C LYS A 665 -9.72 -13.25 31.54
N VAL A 666 -8.51 -13.62 31.12
CA VAL A 666 -8.33 -14.62 30.05
C VAL A 666 -8.48 -16.06 30.56
N GLY A 667 -8.50 -16.27 31.88
CA GLY A 667 -8.61 -17.59 32.49
C GLY A 667 -7.28 -18.36 32.50
N ALA A 668 -6.16 -17.66 32.66
CA ALA A 668 -4.85 -18.30 32.79
C ALA A 668 -4.81 -19.21 34.03
N SER A 669 -4.34 -20.44 33.87
CA SER A 669 -4.19 -21.40 34.97
C SER A 669 -2.95 -21.12 35.82
N CYS A 670 -1.93 -20.54 35.20
CA CYS A 670 -0.62 -20.32 35.81
C CYS A 670 0.08 -19.10 35.18
N VAL A 671 0.74 -18.31 36.03
CA VAL A 671 1.69 -17.27 35.62
C VAL A 671 3.10 -17.72 36.01
N VAL A 672 3.97 -17.94 35.02
CA VAL A 672 5.40 -18.20 35.20
C VAL A 672 6.10 -16.86 35.42
N VAL A 673 6.68 -16.70 36.60
CA VAL A 673 7.38 -15.50 37.06
C VAL A 673 8.85 -15.57 36.63
N ALA A 674 9.05 -15.59 35.32
CA ALA A 674 10.37 -15.60 34.69
C ALA A 674 10.29 -14.95 33.29
N GLY A 675 11.39 -14.30 32.89
CA GLY A 675 11.58 -13.80 31.53
C GLY A 675 12.52 -14.67 30.69
N GLY A 676 12.90 -14.18 29.52
CA GLY A 676 14.04 -14.70 28.75
C GLY A 676 13.87 -16.12 28.22
N ALA A 677 15.01 -16.75 27.94
CA ALA A 677 15.07 -18.12 27.40
C ALA A 677 14.61 -19.16 28.42
N GLN A 678 14.87 -18.95 29.71
CA GLN A 678 14.50 -19.87 30.78
C GLN A 678 12.97 -20.02 30.90
N ALA A 679 12.21 -18.94 30.69
CA ALA A 679 10.75 -19.00 30.69
C ALA A 679 10.20 -19.77 29.49
N VAL A 680 10.80 -19.57 28.30
CA VAL A 680 10.45 -20.32 27.10
C VAL A 680 10.76 -21.81 27.28
N ALA A 681 11.94 -22.14 27.83
CA ALA A 681 12.34 -23.52 28.12
C ALA A 681 11.37 -24.20 29.10
N ALA A 682 10.99 -23.49 30.17
CA ALA A 682 10.08 -24.01 31.19
C ALA A 682 8.70 -24.34 30.60
N MET A 683 8.15 -23.48 29.74
CA MET A 683 6.89 -23.78 29.04
C MET A 683 7.05 -24.90 28.00
N ALA A 684 8.18 -24.96 27.28
CA ALA A 684 8.39 -25.93 26.21
C ALA A 684 8.58 -27.36 26.73
N TYR A 685 9.36 -27.52 27.80
CA TYR A 685 9.69 -28.84 28.36
C TYR A 685 8.79 -29.22 29.53
N GLY A 686 8.17 -28.24 30.19
CA GLY A 686 7.59 -28.40 31.51
C GLY A 686 8.68 -28.48 32.59
N THR A 687 8.29 -28.17 33.82
CA THR A 687 9.09 -28.38 35.02
C THR A 687 8.21 -29.01 36.11
N GLU A 688 8.72 -29.13 37.33
CA GLU A 688 7.95 -29.60 38.48
C GLU A 688 6.70 -28.74 38.73
N SER A 689 6.81 -27.42 38.50
CA SER A 689 5.71 -26.49 38.73
C SER A 689 5.17 -25.79 37.47
N VAL A 690 5.94 -25.68 36.38
CA VAL A 690 5.51 -25.07 35.12
C VAL A 690 4.89 -26.12 34.19
N PRO A 691 3.62 -25.98 33.77
CA PRO A 691 3.02 -26.90 32.82
C PRO A 691 3.72 -26.86 31.46
N LYS A 692 3.97 -28.05 30.88
CA LYS A 692 4.38 -28.17 29.47
C LYS A 692 3.22 -27.75 28.57
N VAL A 693 3.49 -26.85 27.62
CA VAL A 693 2.51 -26.40 26.62
C VAL A 693 2.77 -26.99 25.24
N ASP A 694 1.76 -26.95 24.37
CA ASP A 694 1.83 -27.49 23.01
C ASP A 694 2.20 -26.41 21.99
N LYS A 695 1.95 -25.13 22.29
CA LYS A 695 2.38 -24.00 21.47
C LYS A 695 2.76 -22.80 22.32
N ILE A 696 3.89 -22.16 21.99
CA ILE A 696 4.35 -20.93 22.63
C ILE A 696 4.16 -19.75 21.68
N CYS A 697 3.52 -18.69 22.15
CA CYS A 697 3.27 -17.46 21.42
C CYS A 697 3.84 -16.23 22.14
N GLY A 698 3.79 -15.08 21.48
CA GLY A 698 4.15 -13.78 22.05
C GLY A 698 5.47 -13.20 21.54
N PRO A 699 5.64 -11.88 21.64
CA PRO A 699 6.87 -11.20 21.24
C PRO A 699 7.99 -11.43 22.26
N GLY A 700 9.21 -10.99 21.96
CA GLY A 700 10.34 -11.08 22.87
C GLY A 700 11.61 -10.48 22.29
N ASN A 701 12.63 -10.29 23.14
CA ASN A 701 13.96 -9.93 22.67
C ASN A 701 14.61 -11.10 21.91
N GLN A 702 15.81 -10.89 21.38
CA GLN A 702 16.52 -11.89 20.57
C GLN A 702 16.73 -13.24 21.31
N PHE A 703 16.96 -13.23 22.63
CA PHE A 703 17.11 -14.46 23.42
C PHE A 703 15.81 -15.26 23.50
N VAL A 704 14.67 -14.58 23.70
CA VAL A 704 13.35 -15.20 23.73
C VAL A 704 12.99 -15.76 22.36
N THR A 705 13.25 -15.00 21.29
CA THR A 705 13.00 -15.44 19.91
C THR A 705 13.83 -16.68 19.57
N THR A 706 15.14 -16.66 19.85
CA THR A 706 16.02 -17.82 19.62
C THR A 706 15.59 -19.03 20.46
N ALA A 707 15.18 -18.83 21.71
CA ALA A 707 14.65 -19.92 22.55
C ALA A 707 13.39 -20.57 21.93
N LYS A 708 12.48 -19.76 21.37
CA LYS A 708 11.28 -20.27 20.67
C LYS A 708 11.65 -21.06 19.41
N MET A 709 12.63 -20.56 18.65
CA MET A 709 13.15 -21.27 17.46
C MET A 709 13.76 -22.63 17.85
N ILE A 710 14.60 -22.68 18.89
CA ILE A 710 15.20 -23.92 19.40
C ILE A 710 14.11 -24.88 19.90
N ALA A 711 13.14 -24.38 20.66
CA ALA A 711 12.03 -25.20 21.18
C ALA A 711 11.22 -25.85 20.06
N GLN A 712 11.06 -25.20 18.90
CA GLN A 712 10.35 -25.75 17.74
C GLN A 712 11.10 -26.93 17.09
N VAL A 713 12.44 -26.87 17.01
CA VAL A 713 13.26 -27.90 16.37
C VAL A 713 13.60 -29.05 17.34
N GLY A 714 13.74 -28.76 18.63
CA GLY A 714 14.10 -29.74 19.66
C GLY A 714 12.95 -30.61 20.18
N CYS A 715 11.71 -30.35 19.75
CA CYS A 715 10.52 -31.14 20.08
C CYS A 715 10.19 -32.11 18.94
N HIS A 716 11.07 -33.07 18.65
CA HIS A 716 10.66 -34.26 17.91
C HIS A 716 9.86 -35.16 18.86
N PHE A 717 8.63 -35.45 18.45
CA PHE A 717 7.74 -36.45 19.07
C PHE A 717 8.31 -37.85 18.97
#